data_AF-A0A959FII1-F1
#
_entry.id   AF-A0A959FII1-F1
#
_cell.length_a   1.000
_cell.length_b   1.000
_cell.length_c   1.000
_cell.angle_alpha   90.00
_cell.angle_beta   90.00
_cell.angle_gamma   90.00
#
_symmetry.space_group_name_H-M   'P 1'
#
loop_
_entity.id
_entity.type
_entity.pdbx_description
1 polymer ?
#
loop_
_entity_poly.entity_id
_entity_poly.type
_entity_poly.pdbx_seq_one_letter_code
_entity_poly.pdbx_strand_id
1 'polypeptide(L)'
;MKKIHLLFLLFFVAVSGLYGQYSETFSDAGQGYLENFVNQFGGVDWTLTDWRIDDGNTPFGRDSDDYFKTIGGVLQAKDVDVEVCWLSPVLTISGGSASFELDLSWVGFDGANADYIDVAYRTSSGSDWSQLGNAVGSNNSPHTVGYTDPNPNTPNGDYTGSLTNFGASGIPGSTLQIRVCTDQNSLAELVSIDNVSATNATAAPSCDLTITQISSTGEGCPNADDGTITLLATSSNGPVTYSISGPVDQSNGTGLFTGLPDGTYSILITDEAGCEQYGSRFIAAGSDGTVPTITCPSSIIEPNDIGRCSAVVTYATPTGSDNCGIPSISRIGGPASGSAFSVGTTLVTYEATDVGGNTKSCSFTVTVIDRDYPVAGCRPITINLGPGGVYNLTSAEIDAGSYDNCGPVTLSIPPTSFDCDDVGSTFPVLLTVTDGSINTDICVADVTVADGNSYCNQAPMAVCRDITVSVDGSCTAGITPDQINNGSSDPDGDPVTLSLDNEGPFSPGTYTVELTASDGILTGSCTATVIVEDNILPEIVCPPNIETVTEPGTCSAVVTYTPPVGVDNCSGAVTTLVIGQGSGGTFLSSAGAVNVEQYRVVDAAGNAKECGFTIKVIDTELPSITCPSNITVSNNAGLCGAVVIYSPPIGTDNCPGTSTIQTIGLGSGALFPVGVTIEQYEVTDASENKKTCEFTVTVKDTEVPAISCPGNITVSNDAGDCGAVVTYIPPVGTDNCPGVTTDLISPKGNGDFFPLGITPVLYEAADASGNTKSCSFSVTVKDTEVPAISCPGNITVSN
;
A
#
# COMPACT_ATOMS: atom_id res chain seq x y z
N MET A 1 -64.18 35.04 -12.88
CA MET A 1 -63.63 33.70 -12.53
C MET A 1 -62.12 33.83 -12.52
N LYS A 2 -61.53 33.94 -11.33
CA LYS A 2 -60.80 32.86 -10.62
C LYS A 2 -59.52 32.48 -11.39
N LYS A 3 -58.30 32.78 -10.88
CA LYS A 3 -57.60 32.10 -9.73
C LYS A 3 -57.36 30.61 -10.06
N ILE A 4 -56.23 29.95 -9.84
CA ILE A 4 -55.07 30.06 -8.91
C ILE A 4 -54.02 29.04 -9.46
N HIS A 5 -52.72 29.34 -9.56
CA HIS A 5 -51.64 28.99 -8.61
C HIS A 5 -51.50 27.51 -8.19
N LEU A 6 -50.27 26.97 -8.23
CA LEU A 6 -49.74 26.11 -7.17
C LEU A 6 -48.21 26.29 -7.02
N LEU A 7 -47.81 26.24 -5.75
CA LEU A 7 -46.54 26.58 -5.11
C LEU A 7 -45.84 25.28 -4.65
N PHE A 8 -44.51 25.28 -4.45
CA PHE A 8 -43.91 24.49 -3.37
C PHE A 8 -42.67 25.17 -2.75
N LEU A 9 -42.63 25.10 -1.42
CA LEU A 9 -41.64 25.59 -0.46
C LEU A 9 -40.71 24.42 -0.06
N LEU A 10 -39.46 24.70 0.31
CA LEU A 10 -38.56 23.76 1.01
C LEU A 10 -37.90 24.48 2.20
N PHE A 11 -38.08 23.91 3.40
CA PHE A 11 -37.50 24.32 4.67
C PHE A 11 -36.30 23.41 5.02
N PHE A 12 -35.23 24.02 5.54
CA PHE A 12 -34.08 23.37 6.19
C PHE A 12 -34.30 23.30 7.72
N VAL A 13 -33.89 22.21 8.36
CA VAL A 13 -33.60 22.15 9.81
C VAL A 13 -32.27 21.41 10.03
N ALA A 14 -31.43 22.02 10.87
CA ALA A 14 -30.09 21.62 11.27
C ALA A 14 -30.09 20.73 12.53
N VAL A 15 -29.04 19.92 12.73
CA VAL A 15 -28.39 19.70 14.04
C VAL A 15 -26.91 19.36 13.84
N SER A 16 -26.04 20.09 14.54
CA SER A 16 -24.61 19.83 14.74
C SER A 16 -24.35 19.53 16.21
N GLY A 17 -23.35 18.69 16.50
CA GLY A 17 -22.75 18.56 17.83
C GLY A 17 -22.16 17.19 18.12
N LEU A 18 -20.83 17.08 18.14
CA LEU A 18 -20.03 16.64 19.30
C LEU A 18 -18.56 16.41 18.91
N TYR A 19 -17.69 17.09 19.64
CA TYR A 19 -16.24 16.96 19.68
C TYR A 19 -15.87 15.79 20.62
N GLY A 20 -14.93 14.94 20.24
CA GLY A 20 -14.43 13.84 21.07
C GLY A 20 -13.18 13.16 20.52
N GLN A 21 -12.05 13.51 21.12
CA GLN A 21 -10.68 12.97 21.08
C GLN A 21 -10.42 11.57 20.47
N TYR A 22 -9.33 11.44 19.71
CA TYR A 22 -8.23 10.49 19.97
C TYR A 22 -6.92 11.00 19.34
N SER A 23 -5.82 10.81 20.07
CA SER A 23 -4.44 11.19 19.77
C SER A 23 -3.61 10.00 19.26
N GLU A 24 -2.41 10.34 18.77
CA GLU A 24 -1.20 9.51 18.52
C GLU A 24 -1.10 8.88 17.12
N THR A 25 -0.28 9.36 16.17
CA THR A 25 1.21 9.51 16.02
C THR A 25 1.98 8.27 15.54
N PHE A 26 2.58 8.46 14.34
CA PHE A 26 3.87 7.98 13.82
C PHE A 26 4.09 6.49 13.48
N SER A 27 4.43 6.23 12.20
CA SER A 27 5.83 5.96 11.82
C SER A 27 6.03 5.95 10.30
N ASP A 28 6.99 6.76 9.85
CA ASP A 28 7.60 6.81 8.50
C ASP A 28 8.19 5.47 8.04
N ALA A 29 8.21 5.24 6.72
CA ALA A 29 9.43 4.95 5.95
C ALA A 29 9.16 4.78 4.43
N GLY A 30 9.96 5.46 3.59
CA GLY A 30 10.50 4.84 2.37
C GLY A 30 10.21 5.50 1.02
N GLN A 31 11.15 6.34 0.58
CA GLN A 31 11.47 6.82 -0.79
C GLN A 31 11.34 5.75 -1.90
N GLY A 32 11.20 6.00 -3.20
CA GLY A 32 11.29 7.20 -4.06
C GLY A 32 11.65 6.78 -5.51
N TYR A 33 11.32 7.64 -6.50
CA TYR A 33 11.77 7.66 -7.92
C TYR A 33 11.27 6.51 -8.85
N LEU A 34 11.01 6.62 -10.17
CA LEU A 34 11.32 7.51 -11.31
C LEU A 34 10.35 6.98 -12.44
N GLU A 35 9.63 7.73 -13.27
CA GLU A 35 10.06 8.50 -14.45
C GLU A 35 8.85 9.18 -15.11
N ASN A 36 9.14 10.28 -15.81
CA ASN A 36 8.23 11.12 -16.55
C ASN A 36 8.75 11.17 -18.00
N PHE A 37 7.81 11.40 -18.94
CA PHE A 37 7.95 12.21 -20.16
C PHE A 37 8.18 11.56 -21.56
N VAL A 38 7.25 11.91 -22.48
CA VAL A 38 7.37 12.30 -23.93
C VAL A 38 6.70 11.41 -25.00
N ASN A 39 5.50 11.88 -25.45
CA ASN A 39 5.11 12.35 -26.81
C ASN A 39 5.29 11.42 -28.05
N GLN A 40 4.56 11.52 -29.17
CA GLN A 40 3.50 12.38 -29.72
C GLN A 40 3.22 11.90 -31.17
N PHE A 41 2.17 12.47 -31.77
CA PHE A 41 1.79 12.60 -33.21
C PHE A 41 0.71 11.62 -33.68
N GLY A 42 -0.36 12.04 -34.35
CA GLY A 42 -0.81 13.36 -34.84
C GLY A 42 -2.29 13.21 -35.29
N GLY A 43 -3.14 14.25 -35.22
CA GLY A 43 -3.47 15.17 -36.34
C GLY A 43 -4.71 14.66 -37.13
N VAL A 44 -5.62 15.42 -37.75
CA VAL A 44 -5.92 16.85 -37.95
C VAL A 44 -7.41 16.93 -38.41
N ASP A 45 -8.06 18.07 -38.16
CA ASP A 45 -9.39 18.60 -38.54
C ASP A 45 -9.94 18.34 -39.96
N TRP A 46 -11.28 18.48 -40.17
CA TRP A 46 -11.98 19.30 -41.21
C TRP A 46 -13.47 19.56 -40.80
N THR A 47 -13.86 20.78 -40.37
CA THR A 47 -14.55 21.92 -41.07
C THR A 47 -16.09 21.90 -41.27
N LEU A 48 -16.77 22.75 -40.48
CA LEU A 48 -17.74 23.85 -40.76
C LEU A 48 -18.54 23.94 -42.10
N THR A 49 -19.86 24.21 -42.00
CA THR A 49 -20.63 25.33 -42.65
C THR A 49 -22.13 25.25 -42.26
N ASP A 50 -22.66 26.06 -41.34
CA ASP A 50 -23.19 27.45 -41.41
C ASP A 50 -24.68 27.50 -41.84
N TRP A 51 -25.63 28.05 -41.05
CA TRP A 51 -25.96 29.49 -41.03
C TRP A 51 -26.12 30.11 -39.63
N ARG A 52 -25.26 31.09 -39.36
CA ARG A 52 -25.39 32.24 -38.43
C ARG A 52 -26.48 33.22 -38.85
N ILE A 53 -27.01 33.99 -37.89
CA ILE A 53 -26.63 35.41 -37.73
C ILE A 53 -26.45 35.66 -36.23
N ASP A 54 -25.20 35.95 -35.88
CA ASP A 54 -24.75 36.58 -34.66
C ASP A 54 -24.02 37.86 -35.10
N ASP A 55 -23.58 38.67 -34.14
CA ASP A 55 -22.77 39.90 -34.24
C ASP A 55 -23.64 41.19 -34.27
N GLY A 56 -23.41 42.22 -33.46
CA GLY A 56 -22.33 42.52 -32.53
C GLY A 56 -22.39 44.00 -32.12
N ASN A 57 -21.85 44.32 -30.94
CA ASN A 57 -21.47 45.61 -30.35
C ASN A 57 -21.90 46.96 -30.99
N THR A 58 -22.58 47.77 -30.17
CA THR A 58 -22.66 49.26 -30.03
C THR A 58 -22.26 50.14 -31.23
N PRO A 59 -22.99 51.22 -31.65
CA PRO A 59 -23.40 52.36 -30.79
C PRO A 59 -24.62 53.22 -31.28
N PHE A 60 -24.93 54.35 -30.61
CA PHE A 60 -25.55 55.62 -31.08
C PHE A 60 -26.75 55.66 -32.10
N GLY A 61 -27.77 56.45 -31.74
CA GLY A 61 -28.63 57.24 -32.66
C GLY A 61 -30.00 56.63 -33.00
N ARG A 62 -31.14 57.19 -32.54
CA ARG A 62 -31.93 58.35 -33.04
C ARG A 62 -32.73 58.09 -34.32
N ASP A 63 -34.02 58.47 -34.24
CA ASP A 63 -34.99 58.72 -35.34
C ASP A 63 -35.46 57.46 -36.10
N SER A 64 -36.72 57.28 -36.51
CA SER A 64 -37.89 58.16 -36.60
C SER A 64 -39.10 57.29 -37.01
N ASP A 65 -40.25 57.60 -36.43
CA ASP A 65 -41.58 57.77 -37.03
C ASP A 65 -42.08 56.90 -38.21
N ASP A 66 -43.31 56.42 -37.99
CA ASP A 66 -44.47 56.43 -38.90
C ASP A 66 -44.45 55.64 -40.22
N TYR A 67 -45.51 54.84 -40.43
CA TYR A 67 -46.67 55.32 -41.21
C TYR A 67 -47.88 54.36 -41.13
N PHE A 68 -48.89 54.82 -40.41
CA PHE A 68 -50.33 54.88 -40.72
C PHE A 68 -51.00 53.87 -41.67
N LYS A 69 -52.12 53.32 -41.20
CA LYS A 69 -53.43 53.76 -41.74
C LYS A 69 -54.59 53.69 -40.75
N THR A 70 -55.26 54.82 -40.71
CA THR A 70 -56.50 55.26 -40.06
C THR A 70 -57.74 54.46 -40.50
N ILE A 71 -58.67 54.26 -39.56
CA ILE A 71 -60.11 54.48 -39.80
C ILE A 71 -60.59 55.42 -38.70
N GLY A 72 -61.04 56.60 -39.12
CA GLY A 72 -61.61 57.60 -38.24
C GLY A 72 -63.05 57.28 -37.84
N GLY A 73 -63.38 57.66 -36.63
CA GLY A 73 -64.74 57.87 -36.15
C GLY A 73 -64.68 58.98 -35.11
N VAL A 74 -65.23 60.14 -35.44
CA VAL A 74 -65.43 61.26 -34.52
C VAL A 74 -66.58 60.89 -33.58
N LEU A 75 -66.32 60.84 -32.29
CA LEU A 75 -67.33 61.04 -31.26
C LEU A 75 -66.79 62.11 -30.31
N GLN A 76 -67.48 63.25 -30.28
CA GLN A 76 -67.31 64.23 -29.22
C GLN A 76 -67.76 63.58 -27.91
N ALA A 77 -66.87 63.52 -26.93
CA ALA A 77 -67.23 63.36 -25.53
C ALA A 77 -66.59 64.52 -24.78
N LYS A 78 -67.47 65.46 -24.42
CA LYS A 78 -67.35 66.33 -23.26
C LYS A 78 -67.17 65.39 -22.05
N ASP A 79 -66.37 65.80 -21.07
CA ASP A 79 -66.11 65.11 -19.79
C ASP A 79 -64.71 64.49 -19.71
N VAL A 80 -63.93 64.99 -18.73
CA VAL A 80 -62.60 64.50 -18.36
C VAL A 80 -62.78 63.76 -17.03
N ASP A 81 -62.58 62.45 -17.04
CA ASP A 81 -62.55 61.62 -15.84
C ASP A 81 -61.09 61.47 -15.36
N VAL A 82 -60.84 61.75 -14.07
CA VAL A 82 -59.56 61.44 -13.40
C VAL A 82 -59.82 60.29 -12.41
N GLU A 83 -59.21 59.14 -12.66
CA GLU A 83 -59.35 57.92 -11.87
C GLU A 83 -58.04 57.66 -11.10
N VAL A 84 -58.10 57.61 -9.77
CA VAL A 84 -56.96 57.26 -8.90
C VAL A 84 -57.34 56.03 -8.08
N CYS A 85 -56.77 54.87 -8.40
CA CYS A 85 -57.02 53.62 -7.70
C CYS A 85 -55.75 53.14 -6.97
N TRP A 86 -55.86 52.79 -5.69
CA TRP A 86 -54.77 52.19 -4.92
C TRP A 86 -54.73 50.67 -5.09
N LEU A 87 -53.55 50.14 -5.45
CA LEU A 87 -53.25 48.71 -5.47
C LEU A 87 -52.67 48.29 -4.10
N SER A 88 -53.41 47.43 -3.40
CA SER A 88 -53.02 46.61 -2.22
C SER A 88 -53.55 47.09 -0.87
N PRO A 89 -54.43 46.31 -0.20
CA PRO A 89 -54.54 46.31 1.24
C PRO A 89 -53.66 45.20 1.83
N VAL A 90 -52.79 45.56 2.78
CA VAL A 90 -52.55 44.93 4.09
C VAL A 90 -51.15 45.39 4.55
N LEU A 91 -51.13 46.54 5.21
CA LEU A 91 -50.06 46.99 6.10
C LEU A 91 -50.60 46.82 7.53
N THR A 92 -50.17 45.76 8.23
CA THR A 92 -50.52 45.56 9.63
C THR A 92 -49.57 46.40 10.50
N ILE A 93 -50.02 47.57 10.94
CA ILE A 93 -49.30 48.37 11.95
C ILE A 93 -49.81 47.96 13.33
N SER A 94 -48.93 47.38 14.13
CA SER A 94 -49.17 47.10 15.55
C SER A 94 -48.96 48.38 16.38
N GLY A 95 -50.03 48.86 17.02
CA GLY A 95 -49.95 49.73 18.19
C GLY A 95 -49.80 51.22 17.90
N GLY A 96 -50.93 51.94 17.90
CA GLY A 96 -50.98 53.39 17.97
C GLY A 96 -52.09 53.98 17.12
N SER A 97 -53.17 54.42 17.77
CA SER A 97 -54.30 55.14 17.18
C SER A 97 -53.83 56.41 16.44
N ALA A 98 -54.09 56.48 15.13
CA ALA A 98 -53.90 57.69 14.32
C ALA A 98 -55.28 58.27 13.95
N SER A 99 -55.57 59.46 14.46
CA SER A 99 -56.67 60.31 14.01
C SER A 99 -56.17 61.23 12.88
N PHE A 100 -56.93 61.34 11.81
CA PHE A 100 -56.67 62.26 10.70
C PHE A 100 -57.56 63.50 10.84
N GLU A 101 -56.97 64.67 10.71
CA GLU A 101 -57.69 65.95 10.63
C GLU A 101 -57.41 66.53 9.23
N LEU A 102 -58.47 66.85 8.49
CA LEU A 102 -58.42 67.44 7.15
C LEU A 102 -58.74 68.92 7.30
N ASP A 103 -57.73 69.77 7.23
CA ASP A 103 -57.90 71.22 7.16
C ASP A 103 -57.84 71.66 5.69
N LEU A 104 -58.97 72.16 5.17
CA LEU A 104 -59.08 72.73 3.83
C LEU A 104 -59.06 74.26 3.97
N SER A 105 -57.88 74.82 4.22
CA SER A 105 -57.72 76.27 4.30
C SER A 105 -57.54 76.89 2.91
N TRP A 106 -58.54 77.67 2.48
CA TRP A 106 -58.53 78.67 1.39
C TRP A 106 -58.39 78.17 -0.07
N VAL A 107 -59.42 78.46 -0.88
CA VAL A 107 -59.37 78.45 -2.35
C VAL A 107 -59.53 79.90 -2.82
N GLY A 108 -58.49 80.46 -3.43
CA GLY A 108 -58.54 81.75 -4.11
C GLY A 108 -58.57 81.55 -5.61
N PHE A 109 -59.58 82.07 -6.29
CA PHE A 109 -59.63 82.11 -7.75
C PHE A 109 -59.08 83.46 -8.25
N ASP A 110 -57.98 83.45 -9.00
CA ASP A 110 -57.66 84.53 -9.94
C ASP A 110 -57.92 84.03 -11.37
N GLY A 111 -58.50 84.89 -12.18
CA GLY A 111 -59.06 84.55 -13.47
C GLY A 111 -58.01 84.17 -14.52
N ALA A 112 -58.43 83.26 -15.40
CA ALA A 112 -57.75 82.78 -16.62
C ALA A 112 -56.77 81.61 -16.44
N ASN A 113 -57.31 80.42 -16.72
CA ASN A 113 -56.62 79.23 -17.25
C ASN A 113 -55.38 78.73 -16.48
N ALA A 114 -55.58 78.11 -15.31
CA ALA A 114 -54.85 76.94 -14.82
C ALA A 114 -55.42 76.52 -13.47
N ASP A 115 -56.19 75.43 -13.40
CA ASP A 115 -56.52 74.79 -12.12
C ASP A 115 -55.52 73.65 -11.90
N TYR A 116 -54.51 73.89 -11.05
CA TYR A 116 -53.66 72.85 -10.48
C TYR A 116 -54.01 72.73 -9.00
N ILE A 117 -54.22 71.50 -8.52
CA ILE A 117 -54.45 71.18 -7.11
C ILE A 117 -53.12 70.68 -6.55
N ASP A 118 -52.52 71.43 -5.61
CA ASP A 118 -51.41 70.91 -4.80
C ASP A 118 -51.98 70.23 -3.56
N VAL A 119 -51.80 68.91 -3.45
CA VAL A 119 -52.13 68.13 -2.25
C VAL A 119 -50.83 67.77 -1.55
N ALA A 120 -50.53 68.44 -0.44
CA ALA A 120 -49.44 68.02 0.45
C ALA A 120 -50.04 67.29 1.65
N TYR A 121 -49.50 66.10 1.96
CA TYR A 121 -49.78 65.39 3.21
C TYR A 121 -48.49 65.29 4.03
N ARG A 122 -48.61 65.22 5.36
CA ARG A 122 -47.48 64.97 6.26
C ARG A 122 -47.78 63.76 7.13
N THR A 123 -46.87 62.80 7.18
CA THR A 123 -46.90 61.71 8.16
C THR A 123 -46.09 62.11 9.40
N SER A 124 -46.59 61.77 10.58
CA SER A 124 -45.96 62.07 11.87
C SER A 124 -44.79 61.13 12.20
N SER A 125 -43.76 61.10 11.34
CA SER A 125 -42.44 60.54 11.68
C SER A 125 -41.43 60.83 10.57
N GLY A 126 -40.47 61.73 10.81
CA GLY A 126 -39.31 61.97 9.92
C GLY A 126 -39.32 63.33 9.22
N SER A 127 -38.31 64.14 9.52
CA SER A 127 -37.99 65.41 8.87
C SER A 127 -37.21 65.15 7.58
N ASP A 128 -37.87 65.20 6.42
CA ASP A 128 -37.26 65.62 5.14
C ASP A 128 -38.33 65.65 4.03
N TRP A 129 -38.31 66.73 3.24
CA TRP A 129 -39.21 66.94 2.10
C TRP A 129 -38.70 66.14 0.90
N SER A 130 -39.52 65.27 0.30
CA SER A 130 -39.19 64.65 -0.98
C SER A 130 -40.36 64.81 -1.97
N GLN A 131 -40.06 65.53 -3.04
CA GLN A 131 -40.96 65.92 -4.13
C GLN A 131 -40.79 64.89 -5.26
N LEU A 132 -41.88 64.28 -5.74
CA LEU A 132 -41.85 63.35 -6.88
C LEU A 132 -42.80 63.84 -7.99
N GLY A 133 -42.26 64.66 -8.90
CA GLY A 133 -42.54 64.62 -10.34
C GLY A 133 -43.70 65.45 -10.89
N ASN A 134 -43.37 66.62 -11.48
CA ASN A 134 -44.23 67.38 -12.40
C ASN A 134 -44.21 66.76 -13.81
N ALA A 135 -45.38 66.55 -14.42
CA ALA A 135 -45.52 66.43 -15.88
C ALA A 135 -45.92 67.80 -16.45
N VAL A 136 -44.98 68.53 -17.04
CA VAL A 136 -45.21 69.85 -17.64
C VAL A 136 -45.57 69.71 -19.13
N GLY A 137 -46.77 70.16 -19.49
CA GLY A 137 -47.14 70.53 -20.86
C GLY A 137 -46.58 71.92 -21.21
N SER A 138 -46.00 72.05 -22.39
CA SER A 138 -45.32 73.24 -22.90
C SER A 138 -46.27 74.39 -23.28
N ASN A 139 -46.16 75.56 -22.63
CA ASN A 139 -45.61 76.80 -23.22
C ASN A 139 -46.00 78.08 -22.45
N ASN A 140 -44.95 78.78 -21.97
CA ASN A 140 -44.75 80.22 -21.78
C ASN A 140 -45.57 81.04 -20.74
N SER A 141 -44.95 81.20 -19.55
CA SER A 141 -44.54 82.47 -18.88
C SER A 141 -45.57 83.58 -18.55
N PRO A 142 -45.27 84.47 -17.58
CA PRO A 142 -45.03 84.26 -16.15
C PRO A 142 -45.86 85.25 -15.29
N HIS A 143 -46.40 84.85 -14.14
CA HIS A 143 -46.86 85.82 -13.14
C HIS A 143 -46.31 85.50 -11.75
N THR A 144 -45.30 86.28 -11.38
CA THR A 144 -44.73 86.40 -10.04
C THR A 144 -45.64 87.30 -9.21
N VAL A 145 -46.21 86.79 -8.11
CA VAL A 145 -46.61 87.63 -6.97
C VAL A 145 -46.10 86.94 -5.72
N GLY A 146 -45.01 87.48 -5.18
CA GLY A 146 -44.49 87.04 -3.89
C GLY A 146 -45.26 87.68 -2.74
N TYR A 147 -45.25 87.03 -1.60
CA TYR A 147 -45.08 87.73 -0.33
C TYR A 147 -44.04 86.99 0.51
N THR A 148 -43.04 87.77 0.88
CA THR A 148 -41.98 87.53 1.85
C THR A 148 -42.51 87.06 3.20
N ASP A 149 -41.85 86.04 3.77
CA ASP A 149 -41.88 85.71 5.20
C ASP A 149 -41.00 86.71 5.99
N PRO A 150 -41.55 87.43 6.98
CA PRO A 150 -40.79 87.96 8.10
C PRO A 150 -41.11 87.14 9.37
N ASN A 151 -40.20 86.23 9.70
CA ASN A 151 -39.69 85.82 11.02
C ASN A 151 -40.30 86.50 12.28
N PRO A 152 -40.18 85.89 13.47
CA PRO A 152 -41.00 84.86 14.11
C PRO A 152 -41.64 85.40 15.41
N ASN A 153 -42.40 84.54 16.09
CA ASN A 153 -42.81 84.58 17.52
C ASN A 153 -44.30 84.81 17.82
N THR A 154 -44.80 83.80 18.54
CA THR A 154 -45.83 83.80 19.58
C THR A 154 -47.31 83.73 19.19
N PRO A 155 -48.10 83.05 20.05
CA PRO A 155 -49.18 82.15 19.64
C PRO A 155 -50.56 82.76 19.90
N ASN A 156 -51.59 82.29 19.19
CA ASN A 156 -52.97 82.17 19.69
C ASN A 156 -53.95 81.81 18.56
N GLY A 157 -54.89 80.92 18.89
CA GLY A 157 -56.31 81.28 18.97
C GLY A 157 -57.13 81.33 17.69
N ASP A 158 -58.07 80.39 17.62
CA ASP A 158 -59.48 80.52 17.24
C ASP A 158 -59.90 81.70 16.34
N TYR A 159 -60.40 81.36 15.14
CA TYR A 159 -61.46 82.13 14.48
C TYR A 159 -62.46 81.21 13.77
N THR A 160 -63.63 81.04 14.38
CA THR A 160 -64.86 80.62 13.70
C THR A 160 -65.40 81.80 12.87
N GLY A 161 -65.51 81.64 11.55
CA GLY A 161 -66.10 82.62 10.65
C GLY A 161 -67.01 81.93 9.63
N SER A 162 -68.32 82.10 9.79
CA SER A 162 -69.33 81.80 8.76
C SER A 162 -69.36 82.96 7.77
N LEU A 163 -69.28 82.69 6.46
CA LEU A 163 -69.75 83.65 5.45
C LEU A 163 -70.41 82.96 4.25
N THR A 164 -71.70 83.26 4.17
CA THR A 164 -72.70 83.21 3.11
C THR A 164 -72.28 83.75 1.72
N ASN A 165 -72.80 83.08 0.69
CA ASN A 165 -73.25 83.57 -0.63
C ASN A 165 -72.25 84.22 -1.60
N PHE A 166 -71.98 83.55 -2.72
CA PHE A 166 -71.82 84.08 -4.09
C PHE A 166 -72.10 82.88 -5.02
N GLY A 167 -72.93 82.91 -6.07
CA GLY A 167 -73.18 83.98 -7.03
C GLY A 167 -72.70 83.51 -8.40
N ALA A 168 -73.29 82.42 -8.92
CA ALA A 168 -72.87 81.82 -10.20
C ALA A 168 -73.37 82.66 -11.38
N SER A 169 -72.45 83.32 -12.09
CA SER A 169 -72.68 83.84 -13.44
C SER A 169 -72.46 82.69 -14.42
N GLY A 170 -73.49 82.43 -15.23
CA GLY A 170 -73.63 81.20 -15.98
C GLY A 170 -72.70 81.04 -17.18
N ILE A 171 -72.38 79.77 -17.43
CA ILE A 171 -72.53 79.15 -18.75
C ILE A 171 -73.30 77.84 -18.51
N PRO A 172 -74.40 77.55 -19.23
CA PRO A 172 -75.23 76.37 -18.96
C PRO A 172 -74.50 75.06 -19.29
N GLY A 173 -74.58 74.09 -18.39
CA GLY A 173 -74.27 72.67 -18.69
C GLY A 173 -72.81 72.24 -18.56
N SER A 174 -72.12 72.61 -17.48
CA SER A 174 -70.82 72.04 -17.10
C SER A 174 -70.89 71.50 -15.67
N THR A 175 -70.62 70.22 -15.47
CA THR A 175 -70.73 69.51 -14.19
C THR A 175 -69.34 69.06 -13.76
N LEU A 176 -68.91 69.43 -12.54
CA LEU A 176 -67.68 68.95 -11.92
C LEU A 176 -68.02 67.69 -11.11
N GLN A 177 -67.46 66.53 -11.47
CA GLN A 177 -67.67 65.26 -10.77
C GLN A 177 -66.40 64.86 -10.00
N ILE A 178 -66.51 64.63 -8.69
CA ILE A 178 -65.45 64.01 -7.87
C ILE A 178 -66.00 62.66 -7.41
N ARG A 179 -65.30 61.56 -7.71
CA ARG A 179 -65.68 60.19 -7.34
C ARG A 179 -64.61 59.62 -6.39
N VAL A 180 -65.04 59.17 -5.20
CA VAL A 180 -64.20 58.43 -4.24
C VAL A 180 -64.76 57.02 -4.13
N CYS A 181 -63.99 56.00 -4.50
CA CYS A 181 -64.41 54.60 -4.42
C CYS A 181 -63.89 53.98 -3.13
N THR A 182 -64.79 53.55 -2.25
CA THR A 182 -64.52 52.52 -1.25
C THR A 182 -64.97 51.19 -1.84
N ASP A 183 -63.99 50.35 -2.17
CA ASP A 183 -64.09 48.96 -2.63
C ASP A 183 -65.11 48.55 -3.73
N GLN A 184 -64.79 47.42 -4.37
CA GLN A 184 -65.32 47.01 -5.67
C GLN A 184 -66.66 46.27 -5.54
N ASN A 185 -67.78 47.00 -5.51
CA ASN A 185 -69.05 46.68 -6.23
C ASN A 185 -70.31 47.32 -5.62
N SER A 186 -70.43 48.64 -5.61
CA SER A 186 -71.75 49.26 -5.47
C SER A 186 -71.79 50.65 -6.10
N LEU A 187 -72.61 50.77 -7.15
CA LEU A 187 -73.01 52.03 -7.78
C LEU A 187 -74.15 52.64 -6.95
N ALA A 188 -73.96 53.84 -6.42
CA ALA A 188 -75.04 54.72 -5.96
C ALA A 188 -74.47 56.13 -5.75
N GLU A 189 -75.19 57.24 -5.94
CA GLU A 189 -76.23 57.65 -6.89
C GLU A 189 -76.11 59.19 -6.93
N LEU A 190 -76.50 59.80 -8.04
CA LEU A 190 -76.39 61.23 -8.33
C LEU A 190 -77.28 62.07 -7.41
N VAL A 191 -76.78 63.22 -6.94
CA VAL A 191 -77.64 64.34 -6.51
C VAL A 191 -77.57 65.44 -7.56
N SER A 192 -78.58 65.50 -8.43
CA SER A 192 -78.90 66.63 -9.30
C SER A 192 -79.88 67.54 -8.57
N ILE A 193 -79.59 68.84 -8.47
CA ILE A 193 -80.59 69.85 -8.08
C ILE A 193 -80.71 70.85 -9.22
N ASP A 194 -81.81 70.74 -9.97
CA ASP A 194 -82.27 71.75 -10.92
C ASP A 194 -83.06 72.85 -10.19
N ASN A 195 -82.80 74.09 -10.58
CA ASN A 195 -83.49 75.31 -10.14
C ASN A 195 -85.00 75.27 -10.42
N VAL A 196 -85.78 76.01 -9.62
CA VAL A 196 -86.89 76.93 -10.01
C VAL A 196 -87.57 77.41 -8.71
N SER A 197 -87.35 78.67 -8.27
CA SER A 197 -88.19 79.88 -8.46
C SER A 197 -89.38 79.96 -7.45
N ALA A 198 -89.87 81.10 -6.93
CA ALA A 198 -89.58 82.53 -7.03
C ALA A 198 -90.42 83.31 -5.98
N THR A 199 -89.92 84.49 -5.59
CA THR A 199 -90.64 85.78 -5.34
C THR A 199 -91.58 86.03 -4.12
N ASN A 200 -91.08 86.94 -3.26
CA ASN A 200 -91.65 88.19 -2.68
C ASN A 200 -92.87 88.23 -1.71
N ALA A 201 -92.52 88.32 -0.41
CA ALA A 201 -92.71 89.46 0.53
C ALA A 201 -94.10 89.94 1.00
N THR A 202 -94.39 89.72 2.30
CA THR A 202 -95.00 90.67 3.27
C THR A 202 -94.67 90.24 4.73
N ALA A 203 -94.33 91.19 5.62
CA ALA A 203 -93.98 90.99 7.06
C ALA A 203 -95.22 91.06 7.98
N ALA A 204 -95.35 90.49 9.20
CA ALA A 204 -94.67 89.49 10.04
C ALA A 204 -95.60 89.14 11.24
N PRO A 205 -95.38 88.02 11.96
CA PRO A 205 -95.36 88.00 13.43
C PRO A 205 -94.03 87.42 14.00
N SER A 206 -93.64 87.80 15.22
CA SER A 206 -92.38 87.38 15.89
C SER A 206 -92.43 85.94 16.42
N CYS A 207 -91.32 85.22 16.29
CA CYS A 207 -91.19 83.78 16.47
C CYS A 207 -90.23 83.39 17.63
N ASP A 208 -90.60 82.48 18.55
CA ASP A 208 -89.78 82.13 19.75
C ASP A 208 -89.41 80.63 19.93
N LEU A 209 -89.58 79.81 18.90
CA LEU A 209 -89.35 78.35 18.93
C LEU A 209 -87.86 77.96 19.07
N THR A 210 -87.50 77.07 20.02
CA THR A 210 -86.11 76.57 20.24
C THR A 210 -86.01 75.08 20.60
N ILE A 211 -85.09 74.33 19.97
CA ILE A 211 -84.69 72.96 20.32
C ILE A 211 -83.78 72.98 21.57
N THR A 212 -84.16 72.23 22.59
CA THR A 212 -83.44 72.12 23.87
C THR A 212 -82.61 70.84 24.00
N GLN A 213 -82.97 69.75 23.32
CA GLN A 213 -82.21 68.49 23.34
C GLN A 213 -82.34 67.72 22.03
N ILE A 214 -81.23 67.13 21.59
CA ILE A 214 -81.15 66.14 20.50
C ILE A 214 -80.25 64.99 20.97
N SER A 215 -80.73 63.74 20.88
CA SER A 215 -79.93 62.54 21.14
C SER A 215 -80.32 61.39 20.21
N SER A 216 -79.43 60.42 20.00
CA SER A 216 -79.69 59.24 19.16
C SER A 216 -79.02 57.96 19.67
N THR A 217 -79.58 56.81 19.29
CA THR A 217 -78.94 55.47 19.39
C THR A 217 -78.74 54.89 18.00
N GLY A 218 -77.56 54.31 17.74
CA GLY A 218 -77.27 53.55 16.51
C GLY A 218 -78.00 52.20 16.46
N GLU A 219 -77.83 51.48 15.35
CA GLU A 219 -78.45 50.17 15.15
C GLU A 219 -77.78 49.05 15.97
N GLY A 220 -78.52 47.97 16.26
CA GLY A 220 -78.02 46.79 16.98
C GLY A 220 -77.18 45.80 16.15
N CYS A 221 -77.56 45.57 14.89
CA CYS A 221 -76.80 44.82 13.87
C CYS A 221 -76.82 45.65 12.56
N PRO A 222 -75.90 45.43 11.61
CA PRO A 222 -75.94 46.13 10.32
C PRO A 222 -77.30 45.95 9.59
N ASN A 223 -77.96 47.05 9.21
CA ASN A 223 -79.27 47.09 8.55
C ASN A 223 -80.43 46.58 9.42
N ALA A 224 -80.30 46.68 10.75
CA ALA A 224 -81.39 46.32 11.65
C ALA A 224 -82.52 47.38 11.62
N ASP A 225 -82.24 48.59 11.12
CA ASP A 225 -83.13 49.73 11.06
C ASP A 225 -83.80 50.03 12.41
N ASP A 226 -83.14 49.75 13.53
CA ASP A 226 -83.68 49.89 14.89
C ASP A 226 -83.14 51.11 15.66
N GLY A 227 -82.42 51.99 14.95
CA GLY A 227 -81.92 53.26 15.49
C GLY A 227 -83.03 54.18 16.00
N THR A 228 -82.68 55.11 16.88
CA THR A 228 -83.65 56.07 17.45
C THR A 228 -83.11 57.49 17.52
N ILE A 229 -83.97 58.50 17.30
CA ILE A 229 -83.68 59.92 17.53
C ILE A 229 -84.71 60.45 18.54
N THR A 230 -84.25 61.16 19.57
CA THR A 230 -85.12 61.85 20.53
C THR A 230 -84.83 63.36 20.52
N LEU A 231 -85.88 64.15 20.32
CA LEU A 231 -85.88 65.61 20.25
C LEU A 231 -86.76 66.21 21.34
N LEU A 232 -86.37 67.37 21.85
CA LEU A 232 -87.17 68.15 22.80
C LEU A 232 -87.08 69.64 22.49
N ALA A 233 -88.21 70.33 22.38
CA ALA A 233 -88.29 71.76 22.05
C ALA A 233 -89.35 72.51 22.86
N THR A 234 -89.21 73.83 22.96
CA THR A 234 -90.13 74.73 23.69
C THR A 234 -90.56 75.91 22.80
N SER A 235 -91.86 76.25 22.81
CA SER A 235 -92.45 77.46 22.21
C SER A 235 -93.51 78.02 23.15
N SER A 236 -93.66 79.36 23.21
CA SER A 236 -94.74 80.00 23.97
C SER A 236 -96.06 80.11 23.20
N ASN A 237 -96.06 79.74 21.91
CA ASN A 237 -97.19 79.89 20.99
C ASN A 237 -98.03 78.62 20.78
N GLY A 238 -97.77 77.53 21.50
CA GLY A 238 -98.56 76.29 21.41
C GLY A 238 -97.73 75.02 21.34
N PRO A 239 -98.36 73.86 21.08
CA PRO A 239 -97.65 72.59 20.93
C PRO A 239 -96.73 72.58 19.70
N VAL A 240 -95.59 71.89 19.82
CA VAL A 240 -94.57 71.76 18.77
C VAL A 240 -94.72 70.42 18.06
N THR A 241 -94.72 70.46 16.72
CA THR A 241 -94.61 69.28 15.86
C THR A 241 -93.15 69.05 15.51
N TYR A 242 -92.70 67.80 15.60
CA TYR A 242 -91.35 67.38 15.25
C TYR A 242 -91.38 66.58 13.96
N SER A 243 -90.47 66.85 13.05
CA SER A 243 -90.22 66.04 11.86
C SER A 243 -88.73 65.79 11.70
N ILE A 244 -88.40 64.60 11.23
CA ILE A 244 -87.10 64.22 10.73
C ILE A 244 -87.23 63.83 9.26
N SER A 245 -86.22 64.16 8.47
CA SER A 245 -86.11 63.76 7.08
C SER A 245 -84.71 63.26 6.78
N GLY A 246 -84.61 62.11 6.12
CA GLY A 246 -83.37 61.36 5.96
C GLY A 246 -83.63 60.02 5.25
N PRO A 247 -82.97 58.91 5.64
CA PRO A 247 -83.27 57.58 5.11
C PRO A 247 -84.75 57.18 5.22
N VAL A 248 -85.42 57.54 6.32
CA VAL A 248 -86.88 57.40 6.49
C VAL A 248 -87.45 58.68 7.12
N ASP A 249 -88.32 59.37 6.39
CA ASP A 249 -88.98 60.56 6.91
C ASP A 249 -90.05 60.18 7.96
N GLN A 250 -90.02 60.82 9.12
CA GLN A 250 -91.03 60.64 10.17
C GLN A 250 -91.43 61.99 10.77
N SER A 251 -92.69 62.14 11.19
CA SER A 251 -93.14 63.31 11.97
C SER A 251 -94.11 62.90 13.07
N ASN A 252 -94.01 63.54 14.23
CA ASN A 252 -94.88 63.31 15.38
C ASN A 252 -94.89 64.51 16.36
N GLY A 253 -95.79 64.49 17.34
CA GLY A 253 -95.88 65.52 18.39
C GLY A 253 -95.07 65.24 19.66
N THR A 254 -94.28 64.16 19.70
CA THR A 254 -93.59 63.68 20.91
C THR A 254 -92.08 63.91 20.90
N GLY A 255 -91.48 64.04 19.71
CA GLY A 255 -90.04 64.16 19.51
C GLY A 255 -89.27 62.84 19.53
N LEU A 256 -89.89 61.68 19.79
CA LEU A 256 -89.23 60.37 19.75
C LEU A 256 -89.49 59.68 18.40
N PHE A 257 -88.42 59.28 17.72
CA PHE A 257 -88.41 58.56 16.46
C PHE A 257 -87.66 57.25 16.66
N THR A 258 -88.25 56.14 16.23
CA THR A 258 -87.70 54.80 16.38
C THR A 258 -87.82 54.06 15.06
N GLY A 259 -87.04 53.00 14.88
CA GLY A 259 -87.06 52.24 13.64
C GLY A 259 -86.35 53.00 12.52
N LEU A 260 -85.23 53.64 12.86
CA LEU A 260 -84.47 54.49 11.95
C LEU A 260 -83.27 53.71 11.40
N PRO A 261 -83.15 53.57 10.07
CA PRO A 261 -81.91 53.16 9.43
C PRO A 261 -80.75 54.08 9.79
N ASP A 262 -79.54 53.54 9.74
CA ASP A 262 -78.31 54.31 9.85
C ASP A 262 -78.23 55.40 8.76
N GLY A 263 -77.69 56.56 9.13
CA GLY A 263 -77.67 57.72 8.26
C GLY A 263 -77.94 59.04 8.97
N THR A 264 -77.85 60.12 8.20
CA THR A 264 -78.06 61.48 8.73
C THR A 264 -79.49 61.92 8.49
N TYR A 265 -80.15 62.37 9.56
CA TYR A 265 -81.49 62.94 9.53
C TYR A 265 -81.41 64.45 9.76
N SER A 266 -82.04 65.20 8.86
CA SER A 266 -82.36 66.61 9.04
C SER A 266 -83.61 66.74 9.89
N ILE A 267 -83.61 67.66 10.84
CA ILE A 267 -84.69 67.87 11.80
C ILE A 267 -85.38 69.18 11.45
N LEU A 268 -86.71 69.19 11.45
CA LEU A 268 -87.56 70.36 11.39
C LEU A 268 -88.54 70.30 12.56
N ILE A 269 -88.64 71.37 13.32
CA ILE A 269 -89.69 71.54 14.33
C ILE A 269 -90.54 72.75 13.99
N THR A 270 -91.85 72.63 14.15
CA THR A 270 -92.81 73.68 13.80
C THR A 270 -93.83 73.89 14.92
N ASP A 271 -94.12 75.14 15.28
CA ASP A 271 -95.23 75.45 16.21
C ASP A 271 -96.53 75.83 15.47
N GLU A 272 -97.62 76.00 16.22
CA GLU A 272 -98.95 76.29 15.68
C GLU A 272 -99.07 77.70 15.05
N ALA A 273 -98.14 78.61 15.35
CA ALA A 273 -98.05 79.93 14.73
C ALA A 273 -97.28 79.91 13.39
N GLY A 274 -96.78 78.74 12.97
CA GLY A 274 -96.03 78.55 11.72
C GLY A 274 -94.54 78.89 11.84
N CYS A 275 -94.01 78.96 13.05
CA CYS A 275 -92.57 79.11 13.29
C CYS A 275 -91.82 77.82 13.05
N GLU A 276 -90.65 77.90 12.41
CA GLU A 276 -89.82 76.72 12.11
C GLU A 276 -88.40 76.86 12.65
N GLN A 277 -87.85 75.77 13.20
CA GLN A 277 -86.42 75.64 13.52
C GLN A 277 -85.86 74.32 12.97
N TYR A 278 -84.58 74.35 12.57
CA TYR A 278 -83.90 73.24 11.91
C TYR A 278 -82.72 72.71 12.75
N GLY A 279 -82.43 71.42 12.63
CA GLY A 279 -81.25 70.75 13.22
C GLY A 279 -80.83 69.53 12.39
N SER A 280 -79.83 68.77 12.86
CA SER A 280 -79.49 67.47 12.25
C SER A 280 -78.93 66.47 13.27
N ARG A 281 -79.10 65.18 12.99
CA ARG A 281 -78.51 64.09 13.79
C ARG A 281 -78.18 62.86 12.94
N PHE A 282 -77.06 62.21 13.21
CA PHE A 282 -76.63 60.94 12.63
C PHE A 282 -76.99 59.73 13.53
N ILE A 283 -77.53 58.68 12.90
CA ILE A 283 -77.63 57.31 13.44
C ILE A 283 -76.44 56.51 12.92
N ALA A 284 -75.66 55.90 13.81
CA ALA A 284 -74.52 55.06 13.43
C ALA A 284 -74.98 53.65 13.03
N ALA A 285 -74.31 53.07 12.02
CA ALA A 285 -74.50 51.69 11.60
C ALA A 285 -74.16 50.71 12.75
N GLY A 286 -74.92 49.61 12.84
CA GLY A 286 -74.66 48.54 13.80
C GLY A 286 -73.36 47.80 13.47
N SER A 287 -72.71 47.22 14.47
CA SER A 287 -71.48 46.42 14.30
C SER A 287 -71.62 45.04 14.96
N ASP A 288 -71.26 43.98 14.24
CA ASP A 288 -71.29 42.61 14.74
C ASP A 288 -69.87 42.10 15.07
N GLY A 289 -69.62 41.84 16.35
CA GLY A 289 -68.33 41.33 16.86
C GLY A 289 -68.35 39.84 17.22
N THR A 290 -69.44 39.13 16.98
CA THR A 290 -69.61 37.71 17.29
C THR A 290 -69.25 36.85 16.08
N VAL A 291 -68.36 35.88 16.26
CA VAL A 291 -67.95 34.99 15.15
C VAL A 291 -69.01 33.92 14.87
N PRO A 292 -69.22 33.49 13.61
CA PRO A 292 -70.24 32.50 13.28
C PRO A 292 -69.86 31.12 13.81
N THR A 293 -70.89 30.29 14.01
CA THR A 293 -70.71 28.86 14.30
C THR A 293 -70.88 28.03 13.02
N ILE A 294 -70.03 27.03 12.81
CA ILE A 294 -70.09 26.12 11.67
C ILE A 294 -69.91 24.67 12.14
N THR A 295 -70.72 23.74 11.61
CA THR A 295 -70.67 22.30 11.90
C THR A 295 -70.40 21.52 10.62
N CYS A 296 -69.28 20.78 10.59
CA CYS A 296 -68.92 19.89 9.48
C CYS A 296 -69.43 18.45 9.69
N PRO A 297 -69.61 17.67 8.61
CA PRO A 297 -69.80 16.21 8.70
C PRO A 297 -68.65 15.49 9.40
N SER A 298 -68.89 14.25 9.81
CA SER A 298 -67.83 13.33 10.24
C SER A 298 -66.94 12.91 9.08
N SER A 299 -65.70 12.52 9.36
CA SER A 299 -64.83 11.90 8.36
C SER A 299 -65.42 10.62 7.78
N ILE A 300 -65.07 10.33 6.52
CA ILE A 300 -65.58 9.19 5.73
C ILE A 300 -64.42 8.26 5.38
N ILE A 301 -64.64 6.95 5.43
CA ILE A 301 -63.69 5.93 4.98
C ILE A 301 -64.42 5.02 3.99
N GLU A 302 -63.93 4.91 2.76
CA GLU A 302 -64.53 4.09 1.70
C GLU A 302 -63.44 3.29 0.95
N PRO A 303 -63.72 2.09 0.43
CA PRO A 303 -62.81 1.41 -0.48
C PRO A 303 -62.78 2.10 -1.86
N ASN A 304 -61.71 1.91 -2.63
CA ASN A 304 -61.68 2.30 -4.03
C ASN A 304 -62.74 1.56 -4.87
N ASP A 305 -63.18 2.19 -5.95
CA ASP A 305 -64.06 1.55 -6.92
C ASP A 305 -63.26 0.49 -7.69
N ILE A 306 -63.83 -0.70 -7.91
CA ILE A 306 -63.17 -1.84 -8.60
C ILE A 306 -62.51 -1.38 -9.92
N GLY A 307 -61.23 -1.68 -10.07
CA GLY A 307 -60.44 -1.38 -11.27
C GLY A 307 -60.02 0.09 -11.39
N ARG A 308 -60.19 0.89 -10.33
CA ARG A 308 -59.84 2.32 -10.29
C ARG A 308 -59.12 2.66 -9.01
N CYS A 309 -58.20 3.62 -9.09
CA CYS A 309 -57.54 4.15 -7.89
C CYS A 309 -58.26 5.34 -7.22
N SER A 310 -59.59 5.27 -7.19
CA SER A 310 -60.42 6.33 -6.61
C SER A 310 -61.80 5.79 -6.24
N ALA A 311 -62.47 6.46 -5.30
CA ALA A 311 -63.88 6.23 -4.99
C ALA A 311 -64.68 7.53 -5.16
N VAL A 312 -65.89 7.44 -5.71
CA VAL A 312 -66.82 8.59 -5.74
C VAL A 312 -67.49 8.73 -4.37
N VAL A 313 -67.21 9.81 -3.65
CA VAL A 313 -67.71 10.00 -2.27
C VAL A 313 -68.68 11.17 -2.19
N THR A 314 -69.87 10.92 -1.65
CA THR A 314 -70.89 11.93 -1.35
C THR A 314 -70.95 12.22 0.14
N TYR A 315 -70.91 13.50 0.51
CA TYR A 315 -71.03 13.98 1.89
C TYR A 315 -72.06 15.13 2.01
N ALA A 316 -72.62 15.32 3.20
CA ALA A 316 -73.57 16.40 3.49
C ALA A 316 -72.86 17.77 3.50
N THR A 317 -73.53 18.82 3.02
CA THR A 317 -72.97 20.19 3.10
C THR A 317 -72.98 20.68 4.55
N PRO A 318 -71.90 21.32 5.04
CA PRO A 318 -71.86 21.91 6.39
C PRO A 318 -72.98 22.94 6.62
N THR A 319 -73.38 23.11 7.88
CA THR A 319 -74.39 24.09 8.31
C THR A 319 -73.80 25.09 9.30
N GLY A 320 -74.33 26.32 9.35
CA GLY A 320 -73.83 27.37 10.23
C GLY A 320 -74.93 28.32 10.70
N SER A 321 -74.68 28.97 11.84
CA SER A 321 -75.60 29.91 12.50
C SER A 321 -74.84 31.05 13.15
N ASP A 322 -75.46 32.23 13.18
CA ASP A 322 -74.96 33.43 13.83
C ASP A 322 -76.12 34.24 14.45
N ASN A 323 -75.82 35.18 15.37
CA ASN A 323 -76.83 36.00 16.06
C ASN A 323 -77.35 37.18 15.23
N CYS A 324 -76.57 37.69 14.26
CA CYS A 324 -77.01 38.75 13.33
C CYS A 324 -77.43 38.18 11.96
N GLY A 325 -77.54 36.86 11.80
CA GLY A 325 -78.07 36.22 10.58
C GLY A 325 -77.58 34.79 10.34
N ILE A 326 -77.83 34.25 9.14
CA ILE A 326 -77.20 32.99 8.71
C ILE A 326 -75.92 33.33 7.95
N PRO A 327 -74.75 32.79 8.35
CA PRO A 327 -73.50 33.06 7.64
C PRO A 327 -73.50 32.39 6.26
N SER A 328 -72.83 33.01 5.30
CA SER A 328 -72.53 32.38 4.00
C SER A 328 -71.53 31.23 4.20
N ILE A 329 -71.78 30.05 3.63
CA ILE A 329 -70.92 28.87 3.78
C ILE A 329 -70.30 28.53 2.43
N SER A 330 -68.98 28.47 2.36
CA SER A 330 -68.25 28.15 1.13
C SER A 330 -67.17 27.10 1.36
N ARG A 331 -66.95 26.24 0.36
CA ARG A 331 -65.84 25.27 0.38
C ARG A 331 -64.55 26.00 -0.02
N ILE A 332 -63.57 25.98 0.86
CA ILE A 332 -62.27 26.63 0.65
C ILE A 332 -61.15 25.64 0.35
N GLY A 333 -61.37 24.34 0.58
CA GLY A 333 -60.41 23.27 0.27
C GLY A 333 -61.07 21.91 0.03
N GLY A 334 -60.45 21.09 -0.81
CA GLY A 334 -60.87 19.71 -1.11
C GLY A 334 -61.91 19.55 -2.24
N PRO A 335 -62.10 18.31 -2.75
CA PRO A 335 -63.09 17.98 -3.79
C PRO A 335 -64.53 18.19 -3.31
N ALA A 336 -65.45 18.46 -4.24
CA ALA A 336 -66.88 18.61 -3.94
C ALA A 336 -67.54 17.27 -3.59
N SER A 337 -68.66 17.30 -2.85
CA SER A 337 -69.51 16.12 -2.65
C SER A 337 -69.92 15.53 -3.99
N GLY A 338 -69.76 14.22 -4.15
CA GLY A 338 -69.99 13.49 -5.40
C GLY A 338 -68.80 13.49 -6.38
N SER A 339 -67.63 14.00 -5.97
CA SER A 339 -66.39 13.90 -6.77
C SER A 339 -65.68 12.57 -6.50
N ALA A 340 -64.79 12.18 -7.41
CA ALA A 340 -63.84 11.10 -7.17
C ALA A 340 -62.73 11.55 -6.22
N PHE A 341 -62.47 10.75 -5.19
CA PHE A 341 -61.37 10.88 -4.25
C PHE A 341 -60.35 9.78 -4.54
N SER A 342 -59.10 10.15 -4.79
CA SER A 342 -58.02 9.17 -4.98
C SER A 342 -57.75 8.40 -3.69
N VAL A 343 -57.21 7.18 -3.80
CA VAL A 343 -56.70 6.41 -2.65
C VAL A 343 -55.76 7.26 -1.81
N GLY A 344 -55.90 7.17 -0.49
CA GLY A 344 -55.25 8.02 0.50
C GLY A 344 -56.25 8.92 1.23
N THR A 345 -55.72 9.86 2.01
CA THR A 345 -56.55 10.76 2.83
C THR A 345 -56.59 12.16 2.23
N THR A 346 -57.79 12.62 1.91
CA THR A 346 -58.06 13.97 1.40
C THR A 346 -58.76 14.81 2.45
N LEU A 347 -58.27 16.02 2.71
CA LEU A 347 -58.89 16.98 3.62
C LEU A 347 -59.90 17.87 2.88
N VAL A 348 -61.12 17.98 3.39
CA VAL A 348 -62.15 18.88 2.88
C VAL A 348 -62.42 19.98 3.92
N THR A 349 -62.34 21.24 3.49
CA THR A 349 -62.41 22.41 4.37
C THR A 349 -63.48 23.40 3.89
N TYR A 350 -64.30 23.85 4.83
CA TYR A 350 -65.33 24.86 4.63
C TYR A 350 -65.11 26.05 5.56
N GLU A 351 -65.56 27.22 5.12
CA GLU A 351 -65.53 28.47 5.85
C GLU A 351 -66.93 29.11 5.85
N ALA A 352 -67.38 29.53 7.02
CA ALA A 352 -68.58 30.33 7.21
C ALA A 352 -68.18 31.80 7.45
N THR A 353 -68.83 32.73 6.74
CA THR A 353 -68.65 34.18 6.89
C THR A 353 -69.99 34.82 7.22
N ASP A 354 -70.10 35.48 8.37
CA ASP A 354 -71.33 36.20 8.79
C ASP A 354 -71.53 37.53 8.03
N VAL A 355 -72.56 38.28 8.43
CA VAL A 355 -72.92 39.58 7.81
C VAL A 355 -71.99 40.71 8.26
N GLY A 356 -71.37 40.58 9.44
CA GLY A 356 -70.33 41.48 9.97
C GLY A 356 -68.93 41.24 9.38
N GLY A 357 -68.75 40.20 8.58
CA GLY A 357 -67.49 39.81 7.97
C GLY A 357 -66.60 38.88 8.82
N ASN A 358 -67.07 38.40 9.97
CA ASN A 358 -66.30 37.45 10.77
C ASN A 358 -66.35 36.04 10.16
N THR A 359 -65.26 35.30 10.29
CA THR A 359 -65.12 33.98 9.65
C THR A 359 -64.80 32.85 10.64
N LYS A 360 -65.31 31.65 10.36
CA LYS A 360 -64.95 30.42 11.06
C LYS A 360 -64.87 29.24 10.10
N SER A 361 -63.81 28.43 10.21
CA SER A 361 -63.63 27.24 9.40
C SER A 361 -63.85 25.93 10.16
N CYS A 362 -64.29 24.90 9.43
CA CYS A 362 -64.27 23.51 9.87
C CYS A 362 -63.75 22.60 8.75
N SER A 363 -63.23 21.43 9.11
CA SER A 363 -62.76 20.44 8.15
C SER A 363 -63.07 19.01 8.59
N PHE A 364 -63.13 18.10 7.62
CA PHE A 364 -63.26 16.66 7.81
C PHE A 364 -62.42 15.94 6.74
N THR A 365 -62.13 14.66 6.95
CA THR A 365 -61.30 13.87 6.03
C THR A 365 -62.12 12.83 5.27
N VAL A 366 -61.74 12.58 4.02
CA VAL A 366 -62.21 11.44 3.23
C VAL A 366 -60.99 10.56 2.98
N THR A 367 -61.02 9.33 3.51
CA THR A 367 -59.97 8.34 3.33
C THR A 367 -60.46 7.26 2.39
N VAL A 368 -59.86 7.15 1.21
CA VAL A 368 -60.12 6.04 0.29
C VAL A 368 -59.03 4.98 0.50
N ILE A 369 -59.43 3.76 0.84
CA ILE A 369 -58.52 2.63 1.02
C ILE A 369 -58.53 1.75 -0.22
N ASP A 370 -57.37 1.29 -0.64
CA ASP A 370 -57.27 0.35 -1.75
C ASP A 370 -57.50 -1.08 -1.25
N ARG A 371 -58.38 -1.81 -1.95
CA ARG A 371 -58.70 -3.22 -1.68
C ARG A 371 -58.63 -4.09 -2.92
N ASP A 372 -58.23 -3.55 -4.06
CA ASP A 372 -58.03 -4.35 -5.26
C ASP A 372 -56.69 -5.10 -5.12
N TYR A 373 -56.67 -6.38 -5.48
CA TYR A 373 -55.43 -7.16 -5.47
C TYR A 373 -54.59 -6.82 -6.72
N PRO A 374 -53.25 -6.81 -6.62
CA PRO A 374 -52.39 -6.70 -7.79
C PRO A 374 -52.58 -7.91 -8.73
N VAL A 375 -52.13 -7.79 -9.98
CA VAL A 375 -52.10 -8.90 -10.94
C VAL A 375 -50.65 -9.41 -11.06
N ALA A 376 -50.40 -10.64 -10.61
CA ALA A 376 -49.09 -11.27 -10.74
C ALA A 376 -48.90 -11.94 -12.11
N GLY A 377 -47.85 -11.54 -12.84
CA GLY A 377 -47.47 -12.11 -14.13
C GLY A 377 -46.11 -12.81 -14.05
N CYS A 378 -46.05 -14.10 -14.36
CA CYS A 378 -44.81 -14.89 -14.37
C CYS A 378 -44.49 -15.41 -15.78
N ARG A 379 -43.20 -15.58 -16.08
CA ARG A 379 -42.72 -16.29 -17.28
C ARG A 379 -41.73 -17.41 -16.89
N PRO A 380 -41.75 -18.55 -17.60
CA PRO A 380 -40.70 -19.56 -17.45
C PRO A 380 -39.38 -19.05 -18.04
N ILE A 381 -38.26 -19.48 -17.45
CA ILE A 381 -36.91 -19.11 -17.92
C ILE A 381 -35.98 -20.33 -17.92
N THR A 382 -34.94 -20.27 -18.75
CA THR A 382 -33.77 -21.16 -18.67
C THR A 382 -32.58 -20.32 -18.27
N ILE A 383 -31.90 -20.71 -17.19
CA ILE A 383 -30.69 -20.05 -16.72
C ILE A 383 -29.46 -20.91 -17.05
N ASN A 384 -28.33 -20.26 -17.29
CA ASN A 384 -27.04 -20.94 -17.37
C ASN A 384 -26.20 -20.53 -16.16
N LEU A 385 -25.56 -21.48 -15.50
CA LEU A 385 -24.71 -21.20 -14.35
C LEU A 385 -23.57 -20.23 -14.74
N GLY A 386 -23.16 -19.40 -13.78
CA GLY A 386 -22.06 -18.46 -13.95
C GLY A 386 -20.70 -19.06 -13.57
N PRO A 387 -19.61 -18.29 -13.71
CA PRO A 387 -18.29 -18.67 -13.21
C PRO A 387 -18.34 -19.05 -11.72
N GLY A 388 -17.89 -20.26 -11.37
CA GLY A 388 -17.99 -20.82 -10.02
C GLY A 388 -19.22 -21.71 -9.78
N GLY A 389 -19.95 -22.08 -10.83
CA GLY A 389 -20.98 -23.12 -10.77
C GLY A 389 -22.27 -22.71 -10.06
N VAL A 390 -22.51 -21.40 -9.86
CA VAL A 390 -23.68 -20.89 -9.12
C VAL A 390 -24.45 -19.85 -9.94
N TYR A 391 -25.77 -19.79 -9.76
CA TYR A 391 -26.65 -18.74 -10.28
C TYR A 391 -27.61 -18.24 -9.20
N ASN A 392 -27.64 -16.93 -8.96
CA ASN A 392 -28.57 -16.31 -8.01
C ASN A 392 -29.74 -15.68 -8.77
N LEU A 393 -30.91 -16.29 -8.66
CA LEU A 393 -32.11 -15.80 -9.32
C LEU A 393 -32.64 -14.54 -8.64
N THR A 394 -33.13 -13.60 -9.44
CA THR A 394 -33.78 -12.37 -8.97
C THR A 394 -35.26 -12.34 -9.37
N SER A 395 -36.09 -11.68 -8.57
CA SER A 395 -37.54 -11.60 -8.81
C SER A 395 -37.89 -10.92 -10.14
N ALA A 396 -37.05 -10.01 -10.64
CA ALA A 396 -37.26 -9.31 -11.91
C ALA A 396 -37.08 -10.21 -13.14
N GLU A 397 -36.31 -11.30 -13.05
CA GLU A 397 -36.03 -12.17 -14.20
C GLU A 397 -37.23 -13.02 -14.60
N ILE A 398 -38.01 -13.46 -13.61
CA ILE A 398 -39.21 -14.28 -13.79
C ILE A 398 -40.50 -13.46 -13.91
N ASP A 399 -40.46 -12.16 -13.59
CA ASP A 399 -41.60 -11.26 -13.76
C ASP A 399 -41.94 -11.05 -15.24
N ALA A 400 -43.23 -11.09 -15.55
CA ALA A 400 -43.79 -10.89 -16.87
C ALA A 400 -44.71 -9.67 -16.92
N GLY A 401 -44.34 -8.61 -16.19
CA GLY A 401 -45.07 -7.35 -16.15
C GLY A 401 -46.22 -7.35 -15.14
N SER A 402 -45.94 -7.78 -13.91
CA SER A 402 -46.89 -7.64 -12.79
C SER A 402 -47.26 -6.17 -12.57
N TYR A 403 -48.52 -5.90 -12.28
CA TYR A 403 -49.02 -4.54 -12.14
C TYR A 403 -50.16 -4.43 -11.14
N ASP A 404 -50.39 -3.20 -10.68
CA ASP A 404 -51.53 -2.82 -9.86
C ASP A 404 -52.17 -1.55 -10.43
N ASN A 405 -53.46 -1.34 -10.17
CA ASN A 405 -54.20 -0.18 -10.68
C ASN A 405 -53.95 1.10 -9.86
N CYS A 406 -53.36 0.98 -8.68
CA CYS A 406 -53.22 2.02 -7.66
C CYS A 406 -51.78 2.42 -7.34
N GLY A 407 -50.79 1.80 -7.98
CA GLY A 407 -49.40 2.19 -7.81
C GLY A 407 -48.41 1.16 -8.33
N PRO A 408 -47.11 1.37 -8.05
CA PRO A 408 -46.11 0.35 -8.33
C PRO A 408 -46.29 -0.86 -7.41
N VAL A 409 -45.97 -2.03 -7.94
CA VAL A 409 -45.89 -3.28 -7.17
C VAL A 409 -44.45 -3.54 -6.71
N THR A 410 -44.32 -4.29 -5.63
CA THR A 410 -43.05 -4.83 -5.13
C THR A 410 -43.00 -6.32 -5.39
N LEU A 411 -41.84 -6.80 -5.85
CA LEU A 411 -41.62 -8.18 -6.27
C LEU A 411 -40.72 -8.90 -5.26
N SER A 412 -41.14 -10.06 -4.77
CA SER A 412 -40.36 -10.87 -3.85
C SER A 412 -40.37 -12.35 -4.24
N ILE A 413 -39.21 -12.97 -4.19
CA ILE A 413 -39.03 -14.42 -4.25
C ILE A 413 -38.28 -14.87 -2.99
N PRO A 414 -38.46 -16.12 -2.53
CA PRO A 414 -37.53 -16.73 -1.59
C PRO A 414 -36.10 -16.69 -2.16
N PRO A 415 -35.06 -16.62 -1.31
CA PRO A 415 -33.68 -16.78 -1.79
C PRO A 415 -33.53 -18.11 -2.51
N THR A 416 -33.22 -18.04 -3.80
CA THR A 416 -33.01 -19.20 -4.67
C THR A 416 -31.68 -19.04 -5.38
N SER A 417 -30.69 -19.77 -4.89
CA SER A 417 -29.44 -20.02 -5.59
C SER A 417 -29.53 -21.42 -6.21
N PHE A 418 -29.08 -21.53 -7.45
CA PHE A 418 -28.91 -22.82 -8.13
C PHE A 418 -27.42 -23.11 -8.27
N ASP A 419 -27.03 -24.37 -8.13
CA ASP A 419 -25.66 -24.81 -8.30
C ASP A 419 -25.53 -25.99 -9.28
N CYS A 420 -24.36 -26.61 -9.35
CA CYS A 420 -24.09 -27.71 -10.27
C CYS A 420 -24.96 -28.95 -10.02
N ASP A 421 -25.44 -29.18 -8.79
CA ASP A 421 -26.32 -30.32 -8.49
C ASP A 421 -27.72 -30.13 -9.12
N ASP A 422 -28.08 -28.90 -9.45
CA ASP A 422 -29.38 -28.54 -10.02
C ASP A 422 -29.43 -28.65 -11.55
N VAL A 423 -28.29 -28.84 -12.23
CA VAL A 423 -28.21 -28.87 -13.70
C VAL A 423 -29.08 -29.98 -14.29
N GLY A 424 -29.88 -29.63 -15.30
CA GLY A 424 -30.81 -30.54 -15.96
C GLY A 424 -32.16 -30.69 -15.25
N SER A 425 -32.32 -30.06 -14.07
CA SER A 425 -33.59 -30.03 -13.33
C SER A 425 -34.39 -28.75 -13.61
N THR A 426 -35.71 -28.83 -13.38
CA THR A 426 -36.63 -27.69 -13.46
C THR A 426 -37.32 -27.48 -12.11
N PHE A 427 -37.26 -26.25 -11.59
CA PHE A 427 -37.77 -25.89 -10.27
C PHE A 427 -38.92 -24.88 -10.37
N PRO A 428 -40.04 -25.09 -9.68
CA PRO A 428 -41.12 -24.12 -9.60
C PRO A 428 -40.80 -23.03 -8.56
N VAL A 429 -40.59 -21.79 -9.01
CA VAL A 429 -40.32 -20.63 -8.14
C VAL A 429 -41.58 -19.79 -7.97
N LEU A 430 -41.94 -19.49 -6.72
CA LEU A 430 -43.11 -18.67 -6.39
C LEU A 430 -42.73 -17.18 -6.31
N LEU A 431 -43.27 -16.38 -7.23
CA LEU A 431 -43.18 -14.91 -7.20
C LEU A 431 -44.36 -14.35 -6.39
N THR A 432 -44.05 -13.57 -5.36
CA THR A 432 -45.03 -12.80 -4.58
C THR A 432 -45.00 -11.35 -5.03
N VAL A 433 -46.16 -10.83 -5.42
CA VAL A 433 -46.35 -9.44 -5.86
C VAL A 433 -47.20 -8.73 -4.81
N THR A 434 -46.68 -7.63 -4.26
CA THR A 434 -47.35 -6.85 -3.20
C THR A 434 -47.52 -5.41 -3.66
N ASP A 435 -48.74 -4.88 -3.60
CA ASP A 435 -49.00 -3.47 -3.93
C ASP A 435 -48.59 -2.51 -2.79
N GLY A 436 -48.82 -1.20 -2.98
CA GLY A 436 -48.54 -0.17 -1.96
C GLY A 436 -49.47 -0.19 -0.74
N SER A 437 -50.54 -0.99 -0.81
CA SER A 437 -51.62 -1.12 0.18
C SER A 437 -51.59 -2.47 0.92
N ILE A 438 -50.56 -3.28 0.64
CA ILE A 438 -50.26 -4.60 1.23
C ILE A 438 -51.21 -5.72 0.71
N ASN A 439 -51.95 -5.49 -0.38
CA ASN A 439 -52.64 -6.57 -1.07
C ASN A 439 -51.61 -7.39 -1.85
N THR A 440 -51.80 -8.71 -1.90
CA THR A 440 -50.83 -9.63 -2.50
C THR A 440 -51.48 -10.58 -3.50
N ASP A 441 -50.75 -10.86 -4.57
CA ASP A 441 -51.05 -11.92 -5.53
C ASP A 441 -49.78 -12.72 -5.82
N ILE A 442 -49.93 -13.96 -6.28
CA ILE A 442 -48.81 -14.89 -6.49
C ILE A 442 -48.90 -15.59 -7.84
N CYS A 443 -47.75 -15.86 -8.45
CA CYS A 443 -47.65 -16.71 -9.63
C CYS A 443 -46.42 -17.63 -9.55
N VAL A 444 -46.43 -18.71 -10.33
CA VAL A 444 -45.33 -19.69 -10.38
C VAL A 444 -44.61 -19.57 -11.72
N ALA A 445 -43.28 -19.51 -11.68
CA ALA A 445 -42.41 -19.58 -12.84
C ALA A 445 -41.58 -20.87 -12.80
N ASP A 446 -41.55 -21.61 -13.90
CA ASP A 446 -40.67 -22.77 -14.06
C ASP A 446 -39.27 -22.29 -14.46
N VAL A 447 -38.27 -22.59 -13.62
CA VAL A 447 -36.85 -22.25 -13.84
C VAL A 447 -36.09 -23.51 -14.17
N THR A 448 -35.57 -23.61 -15.40
CA THR A 448 -34.74 -24.74 -15.83
C THR A 448 -33.26 -24.37 -15.74
N VAL A 449 -32.47 -25.19 -15.06
CA VAL A 449 -31.02 -24.98 -14.92
C VAL A 449 -30.29 -25.73 -16.02
N ALA A 450 -29.52 -25.01 -16.83
CA ALA A 450 -28.68 -25.57 -17.88
C ALA A 450 -27.21 -25.27 -17.62
N ASP A 451 -26.34 -26.11 -18.17
CA ASP A 451 -24.89 -25.86 -18.21
C ASP A 451 -24.40 -25.68 -19.65
N GLY A 452 -24.98 -24.68 -20.33
CA GLY A 452 -24.59 -24.36 -21.72
C GLY A 452 -23.17 -23.80 -21.86
N ASN A 453 -22.54 -23.44 -20.73
CA ASN A 453 -21.19 -22.88 -20.69
C ASN A 453 -20.14 -23.87 -20.17
N SER A 454 -20.53 -25.11 -19.85
CA SER A 454 -19.66 -26.17 -19.33
C SER A 454 -18.88 -25.76 -18.07
N TYR A 455 -19.54 -25.02 -17.17
CA TYR A 455 -18.98 -24.63 -15.88
C TYR A 455 -19.13 -25.70 -14.81
N CYS A 456 -19.90 -26.76 -15.05
CA CYS A 456 -19.98 -27.90 -14.14
C CYS A 456 -19.18 -29.07 -14.69
N ASN A 457 -18.30 -29.60 -13.84
CA ASN A 457 -17.51 -30.80 -14.08
C ASN A 457 -16.67 -30.70 -15.37
N GLN A 458 -15.74 -29.75 -15.38
CA GLN A 458 -14.65 -29.68 -16.34
C GLN A 458 -13.68 -30.84 -16.14
N ALA A 459 -13.03 -31.29 -17.21
CA ALA A 459 -12.04 -32.35 -17.07
C ALA A 459 -10.83 -31.88 -16.23
N PRO A 460 -10.27 -32.73 -15.36
CA PRO A 460 -9.08 -32.40 -14.59
C PRO A 460 -7.90 -32.04 -15.48
N MET A 461 -7.07 -31.09 -15.06
CA MET A 461 -5.84 -30.75 -15.77
C MET A 461 -4.66 -31.52 -15.16
N ALA A 462 -4.20 -32.56 -15.87
CA ALA A 462 -3.00 -33.29 -15.49
C ALA A 462 -1.74 -32.47 -15.79
N VAL A 463 -0.90 -32.26 -14.79
CA VAL A 463 0.39 -31.55 -14.92
C VAL A 463 1.51 -32.48 -14.49
N CYS A 464 2.41 -32.78 -15.43
CA CYS A 464 3.51 -33.71 -15.25
C CYS A 464 4.83 -33.00 -15.01
N ARG A 465 5.76 -33.69 -14.35
CA ARG A 465 7.19 -33.35 -14.37
C ARG A 465 8.02 -34.58 -14.74
N ASP A 466 9.10 -34.32 -15.47
CA ASP A 466 10.13 -35.33 -15.71
C ASP A 466 10.90 -35.60 -14.41
N ILE A 467 11.33 -36.86 -14.21
CA ILE A 467 12.08 -37.27 -13.02
C ILE A 467 13.29 -38.14 -13.37
N THR A 468 14.29 -38.09 -12.50
CA THR A 468 15.40 -39.04 -12.48
C THR A 468 15.35 -39.84 -11.19
N VAL A 469 15.38 -41.17 -11.28
CA VAL A 469 15.39 -42.08 -10.13
C VAL A 469 16.56 -43.06 -10.23
N SER A 470 17.10 -43.48 -9.08
CA SER A 470 18.15 -44.50 -9.04
C SER A 470 17.53 -45.88 -8.86
N VAL A 471 18.14 -46.90 -9.46
CA VAL A 471 17.79 -48.30 -9.15
C VAL A 471 18.09 -48.66 -7.69
N ASP A 472 17.40 -49.68 -7.20
CA ASP A 472 17.63 -50.31 -5.91
C ASP A 472 18.64 -51.47 -5.98
N GLY A 473 18.81 -52.20 -4.86
CA GLY A 473 19.72 -53.35 -4.77
C GLY A 473 19.35 -54.55 -5.67
N SER A 474 18.22 -54.50 -6.37
CA SER A 474 17.80 -55.49 -7.37
C SER A 474 18.01 -55.01 -8.83
N CYS A 475 18.66 -53.86 -9.03
CA CYS A 475 18.83 -53.21 -10.33
C CYS A 475 17.49 -52.78 -10.97
N THR A 476 16.51 -52.41 -10.14
CA THR A 476 15.24 -51.87 -10.64
C THR A 476 14.79 -50.64 -9.86
N ALA A 477 13.99 -49.78 -10.49
CA ALA A 477 13.34 -48.64 -9.83
C ALA A 477 11.83 -48.68 -10.08
N GLY A 478 11.05 -48.46 -9.02
CA GLY A 478 9.62 -48.17 -9.13
C GLY A 478 9.37 -46.67 -9.05
N ILE A 479 8.28 -46.21 -9.65
CA ILE A 479 7.79 -44.84 -9.52
C ILE A 479 6.37 -44.85 -8.98
N THR A 480 5.89 -43.70 -8.52
CA THR A 480 4.52 -43.50 -8.03
C THR A 480 3.89 -42.30 -8.74
N PRO A 481 2.55 -42.23 -8.82
CA PRO A 481 1.86 -41.09 -9.43
C PRO A 481 2.27 -39.75 -8.82
N ASP A 482 2.49 -39.69 -7.50
CA ASP A 482 2.93 -38.49 -6.78
C ASP A 482 4.31 -37.99 -7.19
N GLN A 483 5.22 -38.89 -7.61
CA GLN A 483 6.53 -38.49 -8.09
C GLN A 483 6.45 -37.78 -9.44
N ILE A 484 5.52 -38.18 -10.31
CA ILE A 484 5.30 -37.60 -11.64
C ILE A 484 4.40 -36.36 -11.58
N ASN A 485 3.50 -36.29 -10.59
CA ASN A 485 2.57 -35.18 -10.44
C ASN A 485 3.31 -33.85 -10.15
N ASN A 486 2.96 -32.81 -10.90
CA ASN A 486 3.48 -31.46 -10.78
C ASN A 486 2.36 -30.44 -10.55
N GLY A 487 1.39 -30.81 -9.71
CA GLY A 487 0.26 -29.95 -9.36
C GLY A 487 -0.95 -30.14 -10.27
N SER A 488 -1.24 -31.38 -10.68
CA SER A 488 -2.51 -31.72 -11.31
C SER A 488 -3.67 -31.29 -10.42
N SER A 489 -4.65 -30.64 -11.01
CA SER A 489 -5.79 -30.08 -10.29
C SER A 489 -7.03 -30.08 -11.16
N ASP A 490 -8.18 -30.10 -10.51
CA ASP A 490 -9.45 -29.89 -11.18
C ASP A 490 -9.80 -28.38 -11.22
N PRO A 491 -10.22 -27.82 -12.37
CA PRO A 491 -10.64 -26.42 -12.47
C PRO A 491 -11.81 -26.04 -11.55
N ASP A 492 -12.70 -26.97 -11.25
CA ASP A 492 -13.91 -26.75 -10.44
C ASP A 492 -13.69 -27.14 -8.96
N GLY A 493 -12.50 -27.65 -8.62
CA GLY A 493 -12.08 -27.97 -7.26
C GLY A 493 -12.41 -29.38 -6.79
N ASP A 494 -12.86 -30.25 -7.70
CA ASP A 494 -13.17 -31.64 -7.39
C ASP A 494 -11.91 -32.44 -6.97
N PRO A 495 -12.05 -33.42 -6.06
CA PRO A 495 -10.94 -34.26 -5.65
C PRO A 495 -10.39 -35.09 -6.81
N VAL A 496 -9.12 -34.89 -7.14
CA VAL A 496 -8.43 -35.63 -8.21
C VAL A 496 -7.78 -36.90 -7.68
N THR A 497 -8.06 -38.02 -8.34
CA THR A 497 -7.36 -39.30 -8.18
C THR A 497 -6.33 -39.46 -9.30
N LEU A 498 -5.12 -39.90 -8.95
CA LEU A 498 -3.99 -40.05 -9.88
C LEU A 498 -3.68 -41.52 -10.15
N SER A 499 -3.33 -41.85 -11.38
CA SER A 499 -2.85 -43.18 -11.79
C SER A 499 -1.82 -43.09 -12.90
N LEU A 500 -0.92 -44.08 -12.97
CA LEU A 500 0.07 -44.22 -14.03
C LEU A 500 -0.26 -45.43 -14.90
N ASP A 501 0.08 -45.35 -16.19
CA ASP A 501 -0.02 -46.47 -17.13
C ASP A 501 0.98 -47.60 -16.79
N ASN A 502 2.15 -47.24 -16.25
CA ASN A 502 3.18 -48.16 -15.80
C ASN A 502 3.99 -47.58 -14.63
N GLU A 503 4.05 -48.29 -13.51
CA GLU A 503 4.80 -47.89 -12.30
C GLU A 503 6.18 -48.58 -12.17
N GLY A 504 6.53 -49.43 -13.14
CA GLY A 504 7.73 -50.26 -13.12
C GLY A 504 7.46 -51.67 -12.57
N PRO A 505 8.52 -52.42 -12.20
CA PRO A 505 9.92 -52.01 -12.07
C PRO A 505 10.61 -51.70 -13.41
N PHE A 506 11.41 -50.63 -13.43
CA PHE A 506 12.23 -50.19 -14.57
C PHE A 506 13.71 -50.55 -14.37
N SER A 507 14.36 -51.07 -15.40
CA SER A 507 15.84 -51.19 -15.45
C SER A 507 16.47 -49.85 -15.87
N PRO A 508 17.80 -49.65 -15.71
CA PRO A 508 18.44 -48.42 -16.16
C PRO A 508 18.13 -48.08 -17.63
N GLY A 509 17.77 -46.82 -17.90
CA GLY A 509 17.29 -46.38 -19.21
C GLY A 509 16.32 -45.20 -19.13
N THR A 510 15.77 -44.82 -20.28
CA THR A 510 14.79 -43.73 -20.40
C THR A 510 13.43 -44.29 -20.80
N TYR A 511 12.41 -43.93 -20.04
CA TYR A 511 11.03 -44.37 -20.25
C TYR A 511 10.11 -43.16 -20.37
N THR A 512 9.00 -43.33 -21.06
CA THR A 512 7.91 -42.37 -21.08
C THR A 512 6.71 -43.02 -20.41
N VAL A 513 6.11 -42.32 -19.44
CA VAL A 513 4.92 -42.76 -18.70
C VAL A 513 3.82 -41.73 -18.86
N GLU A 514 2.57 -42.17 -18.78
CA GLU A 514 1.38 -41.32 -18.85
C GLU A 514 0.69 -41.27 -17.49
N LEU A 515 0.61 -40.06 -16.91
CA LEU A 515 -0.14 -39.78 -15.69
C LEU A 515 -1.57 -39.39 -16.06
N THR A 516 -2.55 -40.10 -15.50
CA THR A 516 -3.97 -39.79 -15.64
C THR A 516 -4.51 -39.22 -14.33
N ALA A 517 -5.13 -38.03 -14.42
CA ALA A 517 -5.88 -37.37 -13.37
C ALA A 517 -7.38 -37.56 -13.62
N SER A 518 -8.13 -38.04 -12.64
CA SER A 518 -9.58 -38.27 -12.73
C SER A 518 -10.33 -37.72 -11.52
N ASP A 519 -11.45 -37.06 -11.77
CA ASP A 519 -12.46 -36.63 -10.78
C ASP A 519 -13.53 -37.72 -10.51
N GLY A 520 -13.45 -38.87 -11.20
CA GLY A 520 -14.43 -39.96 -11.16
C GLY A 520 -15.46 -39.95 -12.30
N ILE A 521 -15.53 -38.87 -13.09
CA ILE A 521 -16.44 -38.70 -14.23
C ILE A 521 -15.63 -38.47 -15.52
N LEU A 522 -14.73 -37.48 -15.50
CA LEU A 522 -13.83 -37.12 -16.58
C LEU A 522 -12.37 -37.40 -16.20
N THR A 523 -11.51 -37.27 -17.21
CA THR A 523 -10.08 -37.52 -17.08
C THR A 523 -9.27 -36.54 -17.92
N GLY A 524 -8.14 -36.08 -17.39
CA GLY A 524 -7.06 -35.48 -18.16
C GLY A 524 -5.78 -36.30 -18.03
N SER A 525 -4.91 -36.25 -19.04
CA SER A 525 -3.62 -36.94 -19.00
C SER A 525 -2.47 -36.08 -19.48
N CYS A 526 -1.27 -36.41 -19.00
CA CYS A 526 -0.01 -35.83 -19.43
C CYS A 526 1.07 -36.91 -19.46
N THR A 527 2.12 -36.70 -20.26
CA THR A 527 3.26 -37.61 -20.34
C THR A 527 4.47 -37.03 -19.63
N ALA A 528 5.26 -37.88 -18.97
CA ALA A 528 6.53 -37.53 -18.35
C ALA A 528 7.65 -38.47 -18.80
N THR A 529 8.87 -37.94 -18.85
CA THR A 529 10.09 -38.71 -19.05
C THR A 529 10.65 -39.17 -17.71
N VAL A 530 10.90 -40.47 -17.57
CA VAL A 530 11.53 -41.09 -16.41
C VAL A 530 12.90 -41.59 -16.82
N ILE A 531 13.95 -41.01 -16.23
CA ILE A 531 15.33 -41.45 -16.42
C ILE A 531 15.71 -42.31 -15.21
N VAL A 532 16.01 -43.57 -15.46
CA VAL A 532 16.46 -44.52 -14.44
C VAL A 532 17.95 -44.70 -14.58
N GLU A 533 18.70 -44.30 -13.55
CA GLU A 533 20.16 -44.38 -13.51
C GLU A 533 20.60 -45.38 -12.45
N ASP A 534 21.82 -45.89 -12.60
CA ASP A 534 22.48 -46.66 -11.56
C ASP A 534 23.61 -45.85 -10.95
N ASN A 535 23.40 -45.44 -9.71
CA ASN A 535 24.33 -44.65 -8.91
C ASN A 535 24.88 -45.46 -7.72
N ILE A 536 24.58 -46.76 -7.65
CA ILE A 536 25.12 -47.61 -6.60
C ILE A 536 26.55 -47.97 -6.98
N LEU A 537 27.49 -47.78 -6.04
CA LEU A 537 28.89 -48.11 -6.28
C LEU A 537 29.08 -49.64 -6.21
N PRO A 538 29.90 -50.22 -7.12
CA PRO A 538 30.19 -51.64 -7.08
C PRO A 538 30.96 -52.02 -5.80
N GLU A 539 30.82 -53.27 -5.37
CA GLU A 539 31.53 -53.84 -4.23
C GLU A 539 32.72 -54.69 -4.71
N ILE A 540 33.87 -54.53 -4.06
CA ILE A 540 35.07 -55.35 -4.30
C ILE A 540 35.77 -55.61 -2.97
N VAL A 541 36.15 -56.86 -2.74
CA VAL A 541 36.90 -57.30 -1.55
C VAL A 541 38.29 -57.74 -1.98
N CYS A 542 39.31 -57.04 -1.50
CA CYS A 542 40.69 -57.37 -1.83
C CYS A 542 41.25 -58.51 -0.97
N PRO A 543 42.21 -59.29 -1.50
CA PRO A 543 43.02 -60.20 -0.70
C PRO A 543 43.74 -59.48 0.46
N PRO A 544 44.09 -60.20 1.54
CA PRO A 544 44.98 -59.66 2.58
C PRO A 544 46.40 -59.46 2.04
N ASN A 545 47.21 -58.64 2.73
CA ASN A 545 48.63 -58.49 2.43
C ASN A 545 49.37 -59.84 2.54
N ILE A 546 50.31 -60.08 1.64
CA ILE A 546 51.07 -61.35 1.54
C ILE A 546 52.53 -61.10 1.88
N GLU A 547 53.11 -61.95 2.72
CA GLU A 547 54.55 -61.98 2.98
C GLU A 547 55.14 -63.34 2.53
N THR A 548 56.25 -63.32 1.79
CA THR A 548 56.95 -64.52 1.34
C THR A 548 58.47 -64.30 1.34
N VAL A 549 59.23 -65.39 1.33
CA VAL A 549 60.70 -65.38 1.20
C VAL A 549 61.12 -65.71 -0.23
N THR A 550 62.32 -65.26 -0.63
CA THR A 550 62.97 -65.67 -1.88
C THR A 550 63.34 -67.14 -1.86
N GLU A 551 63.35 -67.79 -3.03
CA GLU A 551 63.96 -69.11 -3.18
C GLU A 551 65.50 -68.97 -3.19
N PRO A 552 66.26 -69.93 -2.64
CA PRO A 552 67.72 -69.87 -2.60
C PRO A 552 68.34 -69.58 -3.97
N GLY A 553 69.25 -68.61 -4.03
CA GLY A 553 69.94 -68.19 -5.27
C GLY A 553 69.10 -67.30 -6.20
N THR A 554 67.92 -66.83 -5.78
CA THR A 554 67.06 -65.92 -6.57
C THR A 554 66.77 -64.63 -5.80
N CYS A 555 66.51 -63.54 -6.51
CA CYS A 555 66.11 -62.25 -5.92
C CYS A 555 64.59 -62.00 -5.97
N SER A 556 63.80 -63.05 -6.22
CA SER A 556 62.38 -62.91 -6.50
C SER A 556 61.57 -64.10 -6.02
N ALA A 557 60.29 -63.88 -5.74
CA ALA A 557 59.33 -64.95 -5.46
C ALA A 557 58.15 -64.86 -6.43
N VAL A 558 57.64 -66.00 -6.88
CA VAL A 558 56.37 -66.09 -7.62
C VAL A 558 55.23 -66.19 -6.63
N VAL A 559 54.27 -65.26 -6.67
CA VAL A 559 53.17 -65.22 -5.70
C VAL A 559 51.84 -65.45 -6.40
N THR A 560 51.12 -66.49 -5.98
CA THR A 560 49.78 -66.82 -6.47
C THR A 560 48.72 -66.49 -5.41
N TYR A 561 47.70 -65.74 -5.82
CA TYR A 561 46.52 -65.41 -5.02
C TYR A 561 45.25 -65.52 -5.86
N THR A 562 44.06 -65.53 -5.26
CA THR A 562 42.82 -65.45 -6.03
C THR A 562 42.56 -63.99 -6.40
N PRO A 563 42.52 -63.60 -7.69
CA PRO A 563 42.18 -62.22 -8.06
C PRO A 563 40.81 -61.84 -7.50
N PRO A 564 40.64 -60.62 -6.94
CA PRO A 564 39.36 -60.17 -6.45
C PRO A 564 38.34 -60.08 -7.60
N VAL A 565 37.09 -60.40 -7.29
CA VAL A 565 35.96 -60.24 -8.22
C VAL A 565 35.06 -59.17 -7.64
N GLY A 566 34.92 -58.07 -8.37
CA GLY A 566 33.94 -57.05 -8.06
C GLY A 566 32.54 -57.48 -8.51
N VAL A 567 31.55 -57.17 -7.70
CA VAL A 567 30.12 -57.39 -7.97
C VAL A 567 29.37 -56.09 -7.82
N ASP A 568 28.23 -56.01 -8.47
CA ASP A 568 27.34 -54.85 -8.40
C ASP A 568 25.88 -55.34 -8.37
N ASN A 569 24.95 -54.49 -7.94
CA ASN A 569 23.52 -54.80 -7.99
C ASN A 569 23.06 -54.99 -9.45
N CYS A 570 23.64 -54.25 -10.39
CA CYS A 570 23.43 -54.43 -11.81
C CYS A 570 24.47 -55.38 -12.43
N SER A 571 24.03 -56.22 -13.37
CA SER A 571 24.94 -57.11 -14.09
C SER A 571 25.89 -56.31 -14.98
N GLY A 572 27.15 -56.73 -15.10
CA GLY A 572 28.12 -56.10 -16.00
C GLY A 572 29.31 -55.46 -15.32
N ALA A 573 29.47 -55.64 -14.00
CA ALA A 573 30.70 -55.26 -13.31
C ALA A 573 31.93 -55.96 -13.91
N VAL A 574 32.91 -55.17 -14.32
CA VAL A 574 34.20 -55.62 -14.87
C VAL A 574 35.30 -55.24 -13.90
N THR A 575 36.06 -56.23 -13.43
CA THR A 575 37.22 -56.02 -12.56
C THR A 575 38.51 -56.10 -13.37
N THR A 576 39.38 -55.10 -13.25
CA THR A 576 40.67 -55.04 -13.94
C THR A 576 41.80 -54.77 -12.96
N LEU A 577 42.98 -55.31 -13.25
CA LEU A 577 44.23 -54.96 -12.57
C LEU A 577 44.72 -53.62 -13.16
N VAL A 578 44.89 -52.60 -12.30
CA VAL A 578 45.35 -51.27 -12.71
C VAL A 578 46.80 -50.99 -12.34
N ILE A 579 47.29 -51.58 -11.24
CA ILE A 579 48.71 -51.52 -10.84
C ILE A 579 49.11 -52.92 -10.36
N GLY A 580 50.26 -53.42 -10.80
CA GLY A 580 50.82 -54.68 -10.34
C GLY A 580 51.18 -55.66 -11.46
N GLN A 581 51.59 -56.86 -11.07
CA GLN A 581 51.92 -57.98 -11.96
C GLN A 581 50.79 -59.02 -12.04
N GLY A 582 49.80 -58.97 -11.14
CA GLY A 582 48.73 -59.95 -11.07
C GLY A 582 49.14 -61.24 -10.36
N SER A 583 48.15 -62.11 -10.15
CA SER A 583 48.38 -63.43 -9.56
C SER A 583 49.27 -64.30 -10.44
N GLY A 584 50.27 -64.94 -9.84
CA GLY A 584 51.30 -65.70 -10.55
C GLY A 584 52.45 -64.83 -11.08
N GLY A 585 52.45 -63.53 -10.78
CA GLY A 585 53.55 -62.63 -11.10
C GLY A 585 54.83 -62.93 -10.30
N THR A 586 55.95 -62.44 -10.82
CA THR A 586 57.27 -62.52 -10.17
C THR A 586 57.57 -61.20 -9.47
N PHE A 587 57.79 -61.25 -8.16
CA PHE A 587 57.98 -60.09 -7.30
C PHE A 587 59.40 -60.05 -6.75
N LEU A 588 60.06 -58.90 -6.82
CA LEU A 588 61.46 -58.74 -6.37
C LEU A 588 61.53 -58.47 -4.86
N SER A 589 62.56 -59.00 -4.21
CA SER A 589 62.97 -58.56 -2.87
C SER A 589 63.69 -57.20 -2.97
N SER A 590 63.38 -56.30 -2.04
CA SER A 590 64.05 -55.01 -1.92
C SER A 590 63.89 -54.48 -0.48
N ALA A 591 64.96 -53.98 0.13
CA ALA A 591 64.95 -53.48 1.51
C ALA A 591 63.82 -52.46 1.74
N GLY A 592 62.89 -52.83 2.62
CA GLY A 592 61.78 -51.97 3.06
C GLY A 592 60.70 -51.70 2.00
N ALA A 593 60.85 -52.18 0.76
CA ALA A 593 59.86 -51.98 -0.29
C ALA A 593 58.83 -53.11 -0.31
N VAL A 594 57.59 -52.76 -0.66
CA VAL A 594 56.51 -53.70 -0.91
C VAL A 594 56.03 -53.55 -2.34
N ASN A 595 55.68 -54.67 -2.97
CA ASN A 595 55.03 -54.65 -4.27
C ASN A 595 53.55 -54.35 -4.06
N VAL A 596 52.97 -53.48 -4.87
CA VAL A 596 51.58 -53.04 -4.74
C VAL A 596 50.76 -53.65 -5.87
N GLU A 597 49.67 -54.31 -5.50
CA GLU A 597 48.63 -54.76 -6.42
C GLU A 597 47.38 -53.91 -6.18
N GLN A 598 46.86 -53.30 -7.24
CA GLN A 598 45.65 -52.46 -7.19
C GLN A 598 44.68 -52.91 -8.28
N TYR A 599 43.46 -53.19 -7.86
CA TYR A 599 42.36 -53.59 -8.72
C TYR A 599 41.28 -52.51 -8.75
N ARG A 600 40.65 -52.35 -9.91
CA ARG A 600 39.53 -51.44 -10.13
C ARG A 600 38.35 -52.22 -10.70
N VAL A 601 37.20 -52.13 -10.03
CA VAL A 601 35.92 -52.60 -10.57
C VAL A 601 35.15 -51.41 -11.14
N VAL A 602 34.54 -51.59 -12.31
CA VAL A 602 33.64 -50.63 -12.95
C VAL A 602 32.35 -51.36 -13.32
N ASP A 603 31.21 -50.82 -12.94
CA ASP A 603 29.91 -51.34 -13.37
C ASP A 603 29.54 -50.90 -14.80
N ALA A 604 28.35 -51.27 -15.26
CA ALA A 604 27.87 -50.92 -16.60
C ALA A 604 27.44 -49.44 -16.73
N ALA A 605 27.11 -48.79 -15.61
CA ALA A 605 26.75 -47.36 -15.56
C ALA A 605 27.99 -46.45 -15.46
N GLY A 606 29.15 -47.02 -15.19
CA GLY A 606 30.44 -46.33 -15.09
C GLY A 606 30.86 -46.00 -13.67
N ASN A 607 30.09 -46.40 -12.63
CA ASN A 607 30.56 -46.22 -11.26
C ASN A 607 31.72 -47.19 -10.99
N ALA A 608 32.66 -46.75 -10.15
CA ALA A 608 33.90 -47.46 -9.96
C ALA A 608 34.39 -47.46 -8.53
N LYS A 609 35.02 -48.56 -8.15
CA LYS A 609 35.65 -48.73 -6.85
C LYS A 609 37.01 -49.40 -6.99
N GLU A 610 37.93 -49.01 -6.13
CA GLU A 610 39.29 -49.54 -6.13
C GLU A 610 39.58 -50.25 -4.81
N CYS A 611 40.40 -51.28 -4.87
CA CYS A 611 41.01 -51.88 -3.70
C CYS A 611 42.45 -52.28 -4.02
N GLY A 612 43.31 -52.29 -3.01
CA GLY A 612 44.70 -52.71 -3.17
C GLY A 612 45.25 -53.41 -1.94
N PHE A 613 46.29 -54.21 -2.15
CA PHE A 613 47.01 -54.93 -1.12
C PHE A 613 48.49 -55.00 -1.48
N THR A 614 49.33 -55.36 -0.51
CA THR A 614 50.78 -55.39 -0.68
C THR A 614 51.36 -56.79 -0.62
N ILE A 615 52.43 -57.02 -1.38
CA ILE A 615 53.22 -58.25 -1.39
C ILE A 615 54.66 -57.90 -0.98
N LYS A 616 55.07 -58.41 0.18
CA LYS A 616 56.43 -58.25 0.72
C LYS A 616 57.25 -59.50 0.43
N VAL A 617 58.33 -59.34 -0.34
CA VAL A 617 59.30 -60.42 -0.62
C VAL A 617 60.55 -60.16 0.20
N ILE A 618 60.90 -61.10 1.06
CA ILE A 618 62.01 -60.99 2.01
C ILE A 618 63.17 -61.86 1.52
N ASP A 619 64.35 -61.25 1.37
CA ASP A 619 65.58 -62.02 1.17
C ASP A 619 66.25 -62.32 2.50
N THR A 620 66.65 -63.57 2.68
CA THR A 620 67.31 -64.05 3.91
C THR A 620 68.68 -64.67 3.62
N GLU A 621 69.11 -64.71 2.36
CA GLU A 621 70.41 -65.22 1.97
C GLU A 621 71.49 -64.20 2.38
N LEU A 622 72.61 -64.68 2.95
CA LEU A 622 73.71 -63.80 3.34
C LEU A 622 74.60 -63.50 2.13
N PRO A 623 75.11 -62.27 1.97
CA PRO A 623 76.03 -61.94 0.89
C PRO A 623 77.35 -62.72 1.00
N SER A 624 78.07 -62.81 -0.12
CA SER A 624 79.37 -63.46 -0.23
C SER A 624 80.50 -62.45 -0.45
N ILE A 625 81.60 -62.59 0.29
CA ILE A 625 82.81 -61.77 0.15
C ILE A 625 84.04 -62.66 0.36
N THR A 626 85.09 -62.46 -0.45
CA THR A 626 86.38 -63.16 -0.32
C THR A 626 87.50 -62.13 -0.16
N CYS A 627 88.21 -62.17 0.96
CA CYS A 627 89.32 -61.26 1.22
C CYS A 627 90.61 -61.70 0.51
N PRO A 628 91.52 -60.74 0.21
CA PRO A 628 92.90 -61.04 -0.18
C PRO A 628 93.61 -61.94 0.84
N SER A 629 94.66 -62.64 0.40
CA SER A 629 95.59 -63.30 1.33
C SER A 629 96.44 -62.27 2.10
N ASN A 630 96.94 -62.65 3.27
CA ASN A 630 97.87 -61.83 4.05
C ASN A 630 99.09 -61.40 3.21
N ILE A 631 99.47 -60.13 3.31
CA ILE A 631 100.56 -59.50 2.55
C ILE A 631 101.75 -59.30 3.49
N THR A 632 102.97 -59.62 3.03
CA THR A 632 104.21 -59.30 3.75
C THR A 632 105.19 -58.63 2.81
N VAL A 633 105.69 -57.45 3.19
CA VAL A 633 106.65 -56.65 2.43
C VAL A 633 107.74 -56.08 3.33
N SER A 634 108.85 -55.65 2.76
CA SER A 634 109.83 -54.82 3.44
C SER A 634 109.42 -53.34 3.40
N ASN A 635 109.91 -52.53 4.35
CA ASN A 635 109.82 -51.08 4.29
C ASN A 635 110.42 -50.52 2.99
N ASN A 636 109.87 -49.41 2.52
CA ASN A 636 110.44 -48.67 1.40
C ASN A 636 111.71 -47.94 1.87
N ALA A 637 112.72 -47.85 1.00
CA ALA A 637 113.98 -47.19 1.31
C ALA A 637 113.78 -45.77 1.86
N GLY A 638 114.43 -45.48 2.98
CA GLY A 638 114.36 -44.20 3.70
C GLY A 638 113.03 -43.92 4.42
N LEU A 639 112.09 -44.88 4.49
CA LEU A 639 110.81 -44.73 5.17
C LEU A 639 110.61 -45.83 6.22
N CYS A 640 110.06 -45.47 7.38
CA CYS A 640 109.64 -46.44 8.40
C CYS A 640 108.26 -47.05 8.09
N GLY A 641 108.12 -47.61 6.89
CA GLY A 641 106.87 -48.19 6.38
C GLY A 641 106.94 -48.55 4.90
N ALA A 642 105.90 -49.19 4.38
CA ALA A 642 105.78 -49.57 2.98
C ALA A 642 104.45 -49.14 2.36
N VAL A 643 104.46 -48.60 1.15
CA VAL A 643 103.22 -48.37 0.39
C VAL A 643 102.75 -49.69 -0.20
N VAL A 644 101.58 -50.18 0.23
CA VAL A 644 101.06 -51.49 -0.18
C VAL A 644 99.80 -51.32 -1.01
N ILE A 645 99.81 -51.86 -2.24
CA ILE A 645 98.68 -51.85 -3.15
C ILE A 645 98.13 -53.28 -3.24
N TYR A 646 96.85 -53.43 -2.96
CA TYR A 646 96.07 -54.66 -3.16
C TYR A 646 94.74 -54.35 -3.84
N SER A 647 94.07 -55.35 -4.40
CA SER A 647 92.70 -55.16 -4.91
C SER A 647 91.72 -55.26 -3.75
N PRO A 648 90.92 -54.22 -3.44
CA PRO A 648 89.88 -54.33 -2.42
C PRO A 648 88.92 -55.48 -2.76
N PRO A 649 88.47 -56.27 -1.78
CA PRO A 649 87.52 -57.34 -2.03
C PRO A 649 86.19 -56.77 -2.55
N ILE A 650 85.54 -57.51 -3.44
CA ILE A 650 84.21 -57.17 -3.96
C ILE A 650 83.24 -58.21 -3.40
N GLY A 651 82.23 -57.74 -2.68
CA GLY A 651 81.10 -58.55 -2.27
C GLY A 651 80.10 -58.77 -3.40
N THR A 652 79.43 -59.92 -3.38
CA THR A 652 78.38 -60.31 -4.33
C THR A 652 77.24 -60.96 -3.57
N ASP A 653 76.04 -60.93 -4.14
CA ASP A 653 74.84 -61.53 -3.58
C ASP A 653 73.92 -62.03 -4.72
N ASN A 654 72.92 -62.86 -4.39
CA ASN A 654 71.87 -63.27 -5.34
C ASN A 654 71.02 -62.07 -5.79
N CYS A 655 70.92 -61.01 -4.98
CA CYS A 655 70.29 -59.75 -5.34
C CYS A 655 71.29 -58.70 -5.85
N PRO A 656 70.94 -57.91 -6.88
CA PRO A 656 71.71 -56.75 -7.25
C PRO A 656 71.65 -55.68 -6.15
N GLY A 657 72.71 -54.88 -6.01
CA GLY A 657 72.73 -53.74 -5.07
C GLY A 657 73.58 -53.94 -3.81
N THR A 658 74.46 -54.95 -3.80
CA THR A 658 75.45 -55.11 -2.73
C THR A 658 76.38 -53.91 -2.61
N SER A 659 76.68 -53.51 -1.38
CA SER A 659 77.67 -52.48 -1.04
C SER A 659 78.79 -53.10 -0.21
N THR A 660 80.04 -52.91 -0.63
CA THR A 660 81.22 -53.36 0.13
C THR A 660 81.98 -52.15 0.65
N ILE A 661 82.21 -52.10 1.96
CA ILE A 661 82.90 -51.00 2.64
C ILE A 661 84.07 -51.53 3.46
N GLN A 662 85.10 -50.72 3.62
CA GLN A 662 86.18 -50.99 4.56
C GLN A 662 85.75 -50.51 5.95
N THR A 663 85.84 -51.40 6.95
CA THR A 663 85.45 -51.09 8.34
C THR A 663 86.65 -50.86 9.25
N ILE A 664 87.80 -51.47 8.95
CA ILE A 664 89.06 -51.34 9.73
C ILE A 664 90.24 -51.33 8.76
N GLY A 665 91.25 -50.50 9.05
CA GLY A 665 92.54 -50.49 8.34
C GLY A 665 92.87 -49.17 7.65
N LEU A 666 93.92 -49.17 6.83
CA LEU A 666 94.44 -48.00 6.11
C LEU A 666 94.02 -47.98 4.64
N GLY A 667 93.70 -49.15 4.08
CA GLY A 667 93.22 -49.27 2.70
C GLY A 667 94.34 -49.45 1.68
N SER A 668 93.96 -49.87 0.48
CA SER A 668 94.91 -50.10 -0.62
C SER A 668 95.56 -48.79 -1.08
N GLY A 669 96.88 -48.83 -1.27
CA GLY A 669 97.69 -47.68 -1.69
C GLY A 669 98.15 -46.78 -0.55
N ALA A 670 97.78 -47.07 0.71
CA ALA A 670 98.27 -46.35 1.87
C ALA A 670 99.73 -46.73 2.22
N LEU A 671 100.39 -45.86 3.01
CA LEU A 671 101.67 -46.17 3.65
C LEU A 671 101.41 -46.95 4.94
N PHE A 672 101.77 -48.23 4.95
CA PHE A 672 101.66 -49.11 6.11
C PHE A 672 102.91 -48.98 6.98
N PRO A 673 102.78 -48.72 8.29
CA PRO A 673 103.93 -48.66 9.20
C PRO A 673 104.57 -50.04 9.35
N VAL A 674 105.86 -50.08 9.74
CA VAL A 674 106.52 -51.33 10.17
C VAL A 674 105.70 -51.99 11.29
N GLY A 675 105.45 -53.30 11.16
CA GLY A 675 104.56 -54.06 12.03
C GLY A 675 103.42 -54.73 11.26
N VAL A 676 102.35 -55.08 11.97
CA VAL A 676 101.17 -55.76 11.40
C VAL A 676 99.96 -54.81 11.45
N THR A 677 99.35 -54.56 10.31
CA THR A 677 98.08 -53.84 10.17
C THR A 677 96.99 -54.81 9.76
N ILE A 678 95.83 -54.76 10.42
CA ILE A 678 94.64 -55.55 10.07
C ILE A 678 93.75 -54.71 9.14
N GLU A 679 93.32 -55.32 8.05
CA GLU A 679 92.37 -54.77 7.08
C GLU A 679 91.07 -55.57 7.14
N GLN A 680 89.93 -54.91 7.37
CA GLN A 680 88.61 -55.53 7.46
C GLN A 680 87.62 -54.87 6.53
N TYR A 681 86.80 -55.70 5.87
CA TYR A 681 85.75 -55.29 4.95
C TYR A 681 84.41 -55.91 5.34
N GLU A 682 83.31 -55.17 5.14
CA GLU A 682 81.92 -55.61 5.30
C GLU A 682 81.18 -55.47 3.96
N VAL A 683 80.52 -56.54 3.52
CA VAL A 683 79.51 -56.48 2.46
C VAL A 683 78.11 -56.46 3.10
N THR A 684 77.26 -55.54 2.65
CA THR A 684 75.83 -55.49 2.95
C THR A 684 75.07 -55.69 1.64
N ASP A 685 74.10 -56.61 1.60
CA ASP A 685 73.22 -56.79 0.44
C ASP A 685 72.11 -55.73 0.37
N ALA A 686 71.25 -55.82 -0.66
CA ALA A 686 70.12 -54.91 -0.85
C ALA A 686 68.92 -55.20 0.08
N SER A 687 69.01 -56.24 0.92
CA SER A 687 68.03 -56.65 1.92
C SER A 687 68.56 -56.51 3.35
N GLU A 688 69.67 -55.78 3.52
CA GLU A 688 70.38 -55.48 4.77
C GLU A 688 71.08 -56.68 5.45
N ASN A 689 71.21 -57.83 4.79
CA ASN A 689 72.03 -58.93 5.28
C ASN A 689 73.53 -58.58 5.15
N LYS A 690 74.35 -59.02 6.11
CA LYS A 690 75.76 -58.59 6.24
C LYS A 690 76.75 -59.75 6.38
N LYS A 691 77.94 -59.59 5.81
CA LYS A 691 79.09 -60.49 6.01
C LYS A 691 80.42 -59.75 6.02
N THR A 692 81.33 -60.17 6.88
CA THR A 692 82.66 -59.56 7.02
C THR A 692 83.78 -60.50 6.60
N CYS A 693 84.91 -59.94 6.17
CA CYS A 693 86.18 -60.67 6.02
C CYS A 693 87.37 -59.78 6.40
N GLU A 694 88.50 -60.40 6.78
CA GLU A 694 89.72 -59.70 7.19
C GLU A 694 91.00 -60.37 6.67
N PHE A 695 92.07 -59.57 6.53
CA PHE A 695 93.43 -60.03 6.22
C PHE A 695 94.47 -59.05 6.83
N THR A 696 95.74 -59.45 6.87
CA THR A 696 96.80 -58.63 7.48
C THR A 696 97.84 -58.17 6.46
N VAL A 697 98.34 -56.94 6.62
CA VAL A 697 99.53 -56.41 5.94
C VAL A 697 100.67 -56.31 6.95
N THR A 698 101.75 -57.04 6.72
CA THR A 698 102.96 -57.03 7.56
C THR A 698 104.10 -56.32 6.84
N VAL A 699 104.59 -55.22 7.41
CA VAL A 699 105.77 -54.51 6.92
C VAL A 699 106.95 -54.83 7.83
N LYS A 700 108.02 -55.39 7.27
CA LYS A 700 109.28 -55.68 7.97
C LYS A 700 110.30 -54.61 7.66
N ASP A 701 111.04 -54.16 8.67
CA ASP A 701 112.20 -53.32 8.43
C ASP A 701 113.41 -54.16 8.04
N THR A 702 113.99 -53.85 6.89
CA THR A 702 115.18 -54.55 6.36
C THR A 702 116.29 -53.60 5.96
N GLU A 703 116.12 -52.30 6.20
CA GLU A 703 117.18 -51.32 5.98
C GLU A 703 118.17 -51.40 7.14
N VAL A 704 119.47 -51.39 6.84
CA VAL A 704 120.51 -51.47 7.88
C VAL A 704 120.79 -50.06 8.43
N PRO A 705 121.14 -49.91 9.72
CA PRO A 705 121.45 -48.61 10.29
C PRO A 705 122.73 -48.02 9.70
N ALA A 706 122.81 -46.69 9.68
CA ALA A 706 123.99 -45.93 9.27
C ALA A 706 124.79 -45.49 10.51
N ILE A 707 126.09 -45.73 10.50
CA ILE A 707 127.03 -45.29 11.56
C ILE A 707 128.36 -44.84 10.94
N SER A 708 128.94 -43.74 11.44
CA SER A 708 130.24 -43.23 11.00
C SER A 708 131.16 -42.97 12.20
N CYS A 709 132.35 -43.56 12.16
CA CYS A 709 133.35 -43.40 13.21
C CYS A 709 134.23 -42.16 13.01
N PRO A 710 134.81 -41.59 14.09
CA PRO A 710 135.83 -40.56 13.98
C PRO A 710 137.09 -41.09 13.28
N GLY A 711 137.96 -40.17 12.84
CA GLY A 711 139.28 -40.53 12.31
C GLY A 711 140.22 -41.10 13.39
N ASN A 712 141.31 -41.75 12.96
CA ASN A 712 142.33 -42.27 13.87
C ASN A 712 142.95 -41.16 14.72
N ILE A 713 143.17 -41.43 16.01
CA ILE A 713 143.69 -40.47 17.00
C ILE A 713 145.13 -40.82 17.33
N THR A 714 146.02 -39.83 17.43
CA THR A 714 147.40 -40.02 17.91
C THR A 714 147.70 -39.00 19.00
N VAL A 715 148.15 -39.48 20.16
CA VAL A 715 148.53 -38.66 21.32
C VAL A 715 149.88 -39.14 21.89
N SER A 716 150.53 -38.30 22.69
CA SER A 716 151.64 -38.72 23.54
C SER A 716 151.13 -39.37 24.83
N ASN A 717 151.96 -40.14 25.52
CA ASN A 717 151.65 -40.63 26.86
C ASN A 717 151.49 -39.47 27.88
N ASP A 718 150.64 -39.66 28.89
CA ASP A 718 150.44 -38.72 30.00
C ASP A 718 151.66 -38.76 30.93
N ALA A 719 152.00 -37.60 31.50
CA ALA A 719 153.22 -37.41 32.27
C ALA A 719 153.38 -38.41 33.43
N GLY A 720 154.42 -39.25 33.38
CA GLY A 720 154.72 -40.26 34.39
C GLY A 720 153.96 -41.59 34.24
N ASP A 721 153.09 -41.71 33.23
CA ASP A 721 152.29 -42.90 32.94
C ASP A 721 152.65 -43.54 31.59
N CYS A 722 152.61 -44.88 31.50
CA CYS A 722 152.89 -45.62 30.26
C CYS A 722 151.67 -45.70 29.30
N GLY A 723 150.95 -44.59 29.13
CA GLY A 723 149.74 -44.47 28.30
C GLY A 723 149.10 -43.09 28.45
N ALA A 724 147.95 -42.85 27.83
CA ALA A 724 147.22 -41.57 27.94
C ALA A 724 145.71 -41.76 27.99
N VAL A 725 145.01 -40.87 28.70
CA VAL A 725 143.54 -40.78 28.66
C VAL A 725 143.11 -40.07 27.37
N VAL A 726 142.28 -40.73 26.55
CA VAL A 726 141.87 -40.17 25.24
C VAL A 726 140.37 -39.93 25.18
N THR A 727 139.98 -38.69 24.91
CA THR A 727 138.59 -38.28 24.69
C THR A 727 138.29 -38.01 23.21
N TYR A 728 137.14 -38.46 22.74
CA TYR A 728 136.59 -38.24 21.40
C TYR A 728 135.05 -38.22 21.45
N ILE A 729 134.39 -37.73 20.40
CA ILE A 729 132.92 -37.79 20.33
C ILE A 729 132.51 -39.21 19.92
N PRO A 730 131.76 -39.98 20.75
CA PRO A 730 131.29 -41.30 20.35
C PRO A 730 130.44 -41.23 19.07
N PRO A 731 130.58 -42.17 18.12
CA PRO A 731 129.73 -42.21 16.95
C PRO A 731 128.27 -42.45 17.37
N VAL A 732 127.32 -41.90 16.60
CA VAL A 732 125.88 -42.10 16.80
C VAL A 732 125.32 -42.77 15.54
N GLY A 733 124.66 -43.91 15.72
CA GLY A 733 123.91 -44.58 14.67
C GLY A 733 122.60 -43.86 14.37
N THR A 734 122.19 -43.87 13.10
CA THR A 734 120.88 -43.38 12.64
C THR A 734 120.23 -44.44 11.77
N ASP A 735 118.91 -44.53 11.81
CA ASP A 735 118.13 -45.45 10.97
C ASP A 735 116.90 -44.73 10.40
N ASN A 736 116.26 -45.29 9.37
CA ASN A 736 115.02 -44.77 8.80
C ASN A 736 113.82 -44.98 9.75
N CYS A 737 113.93 -45.93 10.69
CA CYS A 737 113.00 -46.19 11.76
C CYS A 737 113.53 -45.70 13.13
N PRO A 738 112.65 -45.22 14.03
CA PRO A 738 113.04 -44.91 15.40
C PRO A 738 113.55 -46.15 16.16
N GLY A 739 114.45 -45.96 17.11
CA GLY A 739 114.88 -47.04 18.03
C GLY A 739 116.26 -47.63 17.77
N VAL A 740 117.09 -46.98 16.94
CA VAL A 740 118.50 -47.36 16.79
C VAL A 740 119.28 -47.19 18.10
N THR A 741 120.06 -48.21 18.48
CA THR A 741 121.03 -48.18 19.57
C THR A 741 122.45 -48.15 19.00
N THR A 742 123.41 -47.63 19.75
CA THR A 742 124.83 -47.62 19.35
C THR A 742 125.70 -47.99 20.54
N ASP A 743 126.38 -49.11 20.41
CA ASP A 743 127.12 -49.75 21.49
C ASP A 743 128.63 -49.78 21.19
N LEU A 744 129.43 -49.53 22.23
CA LEU A 744 130.88 -49.73 22.19
C LEU A 744 131.17 -51.23 22.34
N ILE A 745 131.82 -51.82 21.33
CA ILE A 745 132.17 -53.24 21.31
C ILE A 745 133.59 -53.49 21.82
N SER A 746 134.51 -52.55 21.60
CA SER A 746 135.88 -52.64 22.10
C SER A 746 135.99 -52.36 23.61
N PRO A 747 136.97 -52.94 24.33
CA PRO A 747 137.11 -52.80 25.79
C PRO A 747 137.55 -51.40 26.26
N LYS A 748 137.94 -50.51 25.34
CA LYS A 748 138.40 -49.15 25.62
C LYS A 748 137.61 -48.14 24.78
N GLY A 749 136.97 -47.21 25.44
CA GLY A 749 136.05 -46.23 24.89
C GLY A 749 136.50 -44.78 25.06
N ASN A 750 135.59 -43.86 24.83
CA ASN A 750 135.82 -42.43 25.01
C ASN A 750 136.09 -42.13 26.50
N GLY A 751 137.19 -41.44 26.80
CA GLY A 751 137.57 -41.06 28.17
C GLY A 751 138.33 -42.14 28.93
N ASP A 752 138.62 -43.28 28.32
CA ASP A 752 139.44 -44.32 28.93
C ASP A 752 140.94 -44.03 28.81
N PHE A 753 141.73 -44.64 29.69
CA PHE A 753 143.19 -44.72 29.56
C PHE A 753 143.60 -45.79 28.52
N PHE A 754 144.35 -45.35 27.51
CA PHE A 754 144.93 -46.16 26.45
C PHE A 754 146.43 -46.38 26.69
N PRO A 755 146.92 -47.63 26.72
CA PRO A 755 148.34 -47.90 26.89
C PRO A 755 149.15 -47.46 25.66
N LEU A 756 150.47 -47.34 25.82
CA LEU A 756 151.41 -47.16 24.71
C LEU A 756 151.17 -48.17 23.57
N GLY A 757 151.22 -47.69 22.33
CA GLY A 757 150.95 -48.47 21.12
C GLY A 757 149.63 -48.11 20.45
N ILE A 758 149.15 -48.99 19.56
CA ILE A 758 147.93 -48.80 18.78
C ILE A 758 146.82 -49.64 19.41
N THR A 759 145.72 -49.01 19.85
CA THR A 759 144.52 -49.68 20.34
C THR A 759 143.36 -49.46 19.35
N PRO A 760 142.75 -50.52 18.78
CA PRO A 760 141.56 -50.39 17.95
C PRO A 760 140.32 -50.15 18.81
N VAL A 761 139.43 -49.26 18.33
CA VAL A 761 138.14 -48.95 18.92
C VAL A 761 137.04 -49.32 17.92
N LEU A 762 136.02 -50.07 18.36
CA LEU A 762 134.94 -50.60 17.53
C LEU A 762 133.58 -50.25 18.15
N TYR A 763 132.68 -49.71 17.32
CA TYR A 763 131.28 -49.47 17.66
C TYR A 763 130.35 -50.22 16.70
N GLU A 764 129.16 -50.60 17.18
CA GLU A 764 128.08 -51.20 16.39
C GLU A 764 126.77 -50.45 16.64
N ALA A 765 126.05 -50.11 15.56
CA ALA A 765 124.68 -49.64 15.63
C ALA A 765 123.72 -50.79 15.27
N ALA A 766 122.62 -50.90 16.00
CA ALA A 766 121.55 -51.87 15.78
C ALA A 766 120.20 -51.15 15.76
N ASP A 767 119.34 -51.43 14.77
CA ASP A 767 117.97 -50.91 14.74
C ASP A 767 117.01 -51.73 15.63
N ALA A 768 115.76 -51.26 15.76
CA ALA A 768 114.73 -51.94 16.56
C ALA A 768 114.24 -53.28 15.96
N SER A 769 114.58 -53.54 14.69
CA SER A 769 114.19 -54.73 13.94
C SER A 769 115.31 -55.78 13.87
N GLY A 770 116.48 -55.47 14.43
CA GLY A 770 117.62 -56.36 14.57
C GLY A 770 118.66 -56.25 13.44
N ASN A 771 118.56 -55.27 12.53
CA ASN A 771 119.61 -55.04 11.52
C ASN A 771 120.79 -54.28 12.16
N THR A 772 122.03 -54.63 11.81
CA THR A 772 123.23 -54.06 12.45
C THR A 772 124.30 -53.56 11.48
N LYS A 773 125.11 -52.58 11.92
CA LYS A 773 126.27 -52.05 11.18
C LYS A 773 127.38 -51.61 12.13
N SER A 774 128.62 -51.99 11.85
CA SER A 774 129.80 -51.64 12.67
C SER A 774 130.74 -50.63 12.00
N CYS A 775 131.45 -49.82 12.80
CA CYS A 775 132.57 -48.98 12.36
C CYS A 775 133.73 -49.00 13.37
N SER A 776 134.97 -48.77 12.91
CA SER A 776 136.17 -48.77 13.77
C SER A 776 137.19 -47.69 13.43
N PHE A 777 137.97 -47.27 14.42
CA PHE A 777 139.14 -46.38 14.28
C PHE A 777 140.23 -46.79 15.28
N SER A 778 141.43 -46.22 15.19
CA SER A 778 142.55 -46.55 16.09
C SER A 778 143.02 -45.37 16.93
N VAL A 779 143.35 -45.61 18.20
CA VAL A 779 144.03 -44.68 19.10
C VAL A 779 145.50 -45.09 19.24
N THR A 780 146.44 -44.21 18.89
CA THR A 780 147.88 -44.45 18.99
C THR A 780 148.48 -43.58 20.09
N VAL A 781 149.01 -44.20 21.15
CA VAL A 781 149.75 -43.48 22.20
C VAL A 781 151.25 -43.70 22.01
N LYS A 782 152.01 -42.62 21.90
CA LYS A 782 153.47 -42.65 21.72
C LYS A 782 154.20 -42.21 22.98
N ASP A 783 155.29 -42.89 23.32
CA ASP A 783 156.16 -42.46 24.41
C ASP A 783 157.03 -41.30 23.92
N THR A 784 156.90 -40.15 24.58
CA THR A 784 157.68 -38.96 24.27
C THR A 784 158.42 -38.39 25.49
N GLU A 785 158.43 -39.11 26.61
CA GLU A 785 159.15 -38.67 27.81
C GLU A 785 160.64 -38.99 27.73
N VAL A 786 161.46 -38.05 28.23
CA VAL A 786 162.92 -38.22 28.26
C VAL A 786 163.37 -38.92 29.56
N PRO A 787 164.33 -39.87 29.53
CA PRO A 787 164.85 -40.52 30.74
C PRO A 787 165.65 -39.57 31.64
N ALA A 788 165.58 -39.72 32.98
CA ALA A 788 166.35 -38.93 33.96
C ALA A 788 167.20 -39.81 34.91
N ILE A 789 168.46 -39.43 35.15
CA ILE A 789 169.38 -40.07 36.12
C ILE A 789 169.80 -39.08 37.21
N SER A 790 169.86 -39.54 38.47
CA SER A 790 170.43 -38.81 39.60
C SER A 790 171.50 -39.66 40.30
N CYS A 791 172.69 -39.11 40.50
CA CYS A 791 173.84 -39.79 41.12
C CYS A 791 174.08 -39.29 42.56
N PRO A 792 174.40 -40.16 43.53
CA PRO A 792 174.72 -39.74 44.90
C PRO A 792 176.06 -38.98 45.02
N GLY A 793 176.22 -38.19 46.08
CA GLY A 793 177.39 -37.31 46.30
C GLY A 793 178.72 -38.02 46.60
N ASN A 794 179.83 -37.31 46.38
CA ASN A 794 181.20 -37.81 46.53
C ASN A 794 181.55 -38.19 47.98
N ILE A 795 182.42 -39.19 48.17
CA ILE A 795 182.95 -39.63 49.48
C ILE A 795 184.43 -39.27 49.59
N THR A 796 184.85 -38.62 50.68
CA THR A 796 186.26 -38.31 51.01
C THR A 796 186.60 -38.79 52.43
N VAL A 797 187.80 -39.37 52.62
CA VAL A 797 188.31 -39.89 53.91
C VAL A 797 189.61 -39.17 54.28
N SER A 798 189.67 -38.66 55.51
CA SER A 798 190.77 -37.91 56.14
C SER A 798 191.52 -38.79 57.16
N ASN A 799 192.75 -38.47 57.59
CA ASN A 799 193.38 -37.14 57.67
C ASN A 799 194.87 -37.20 57.39
#